data_AF-A0A174KZH7-F1
#
_entry.id   AF-A0A174KZH7-F1
#
_cell.length_a   1.000
_cell.length_b   1.000
_cell.length_c   1.000
_cell.angle_alpha   90.00
_cell.angle_beta   90.00
_cell.angle_gamma   90.00
#
_symmetry.space_group_name_H-M   'P 1'
#
loop_
_entity.id
_entity.type
_entity.pdbx_description
1 polymer ?
#
loop_
_entity_poly.entity_id
_entity_poly.type
_entity_poly.pdbx_seq_one_letter_code
_entity_poly.pdbx_strand_id
1 'polypeptide(L)'
;MRHSRIFRSSFEHMVCLFVGVAACTVSSCTDDTFDKYGQQGASGMLAFDVVAPGSWTNGSAAANPASKDISIRKITQSGGDAPLYLVTEIAEAAVDTAAHRVMTRGTTITGETIEKYSFGLSAICYTGDWPGEDEENKWTTNFAHNIEVNYAQNAWNLKEPLHWTGSGRIKFFAYSPYSAASGSSDNANSDTIIHSKPDATGVPTLTYTVPEDVTKQKDLLYAVADCGGDGTGDIQKGAVHLQFKHALTAVTIQTGKNMLAGKVTGITISGVHGKATCQIGTGNWIPDGDDPNSSFSIDYDEDVELGWNGDDLMTNPDIVLNKDEEGYTFMMIPQALTDKAILTISFTDSITEMNRTLTAKLEDFTRDKTWAAGKRYTYSVNSTGIVIKPFIEMTINKTLYPNGGYKGVDVITLKEDNLYTPMSDAEKLAYLPVSGFLNDVSITAYTHVVQAGAADETKEQYRKLDFEIQWSFNGTDWMSEKGQKDSHDNPMGWCPISTPKTIADNTDWKSPVSGSILLPAQDQFAYMQDFLYGERPSIEGRTLPGTVTPAGKGTETAPFNLVTDNSVKFKESANCYIVNDHGYYTFPTYYGNTYNVTSTSSYKYQGARDEIPAAVDTLVLKDFVDYNNDEIGQGSISGVTDAVLLWQDSPDLVTDVKYSNGNVCFHVPKETINQGNAVIAVRNNEKILWSWHIWVTHRKWDENSWIQLSSMNEYQKPFIIAPCNLGYCEPHGGEAERNIFMRFVADPKLVGGNGVILNEQLTINGAPRKSSEPKEEAVITFTQPKIAASVAGDNTYYQWGRKDAMLPGIHNDDTYKNGLADSHTLRLELDMVNKMFYSTDNFRFTSGETARSIGESIRFPYEFFMHQRPKDNNVDDNYKRRHWHDGSKVFYGLKTIMNYWNTELIQSGNASLSYDKKDDPNYKQAPNNKYVVKTIYDPSPAGFKIPPIKAFADLFDNVELEKTETTTKGKQNTTVVSQPFVGWTVNIGETTFYFPATGVRDMGIEDKKIDYGTFPGFSSITYIATSGFHKNDAAATNSSCLIFAIDKRGTGNFQNCTVPIEGTNNAYGFTVRPIRDGQKGN
;
A
#
# COMPACT_ATOMS: atom_id res chain seq x y z
N MET A 1 -48.12 18.11 -13.74
CA MET A 1 -49.25 17.54 -12.96
C MET A 1 -49.39 18.36 -11.69
N ARG A 2 -50.24 19.39 -11.67
CA ARG A 2 -51.56 19.42 -11.02
C ARG A 2 -51.59 18.97 -9.54
N HIS A 3 -51.67 20.01 -8.68
CA HIS A 3 -52.60 20.20 -7.56
C HIS A 3 -52.28 19.70 -6.12
N SER A 4 -52.12 20.71 -5.24
CA SER A 4 -52.85 20.95 -3.96
C SER A 4 -52.52 20.06 -2.74
N ARG A 5 -52.46 20.52 -1.47
CA ARG A 5 -52.89 21.76 -0.78
C ARG A 5 -52.49 21.66 0.72
N ILE A 6 -52.28 22.83 1.36
CA ILE A 6 -52.68 23.23 2.74
C ILE A 6 -51.78 22.80 3.94
N PHE A 7 -51.37 23.63 4.92
CA PHE A 7 -51.52 25.06 5.31
C PHE A 7 -50.41 25.39 6.37
N ARG A 8 -49.68 26.53 6.24
CA ARG A 8 -49.72 27.79 7.06
C ARG A 8 -49.02 27.74 8.44
N SER A 9 -48.35 28.80 8.93
CA SER A 9 -48.18 30.21 8.52
C SER A 9 -47.05 30.84 9.36
N SER A 10 -46.01 31.50 8.83
CA SER A 10 -45.91 32.88 8.28
C SER A 10 -46.14 33.99 9.33
N PHE A 11 -45.51 35.18 9.33
CA PHE A 11 -44.37 35.85 8.67
C PHE A 11 -44.44 37.32 9.17
N GLU A 12 -43.31 38.02 9.19
CA GLU A 12 -43.13 39.48 8.99
C GLU A 12 -43.80 40.57 9.87
N HIS A 13 -42.93 41.33 10.54
CA HIS A 13 -42.54 42.72 10.26
C HIS A 13 -43.58 43.80 9.86
N MET A 14 -43.61 44.84 10.72
CA MET A 14 -43.39 46.27 10.42
C MET A 14 -44.60 47.25 10.33
N VAL A 15 -44.64 48.14 11.34
CA VAL A 15 -44.87 49.62 11.31
C VAL A 15 -46.28 50.25 11.27
N CYS A 16 -46.53 50.96 12.37
CA CYS A 16 -47.14 52.30 12.60
C CYS A 16 -48.65 52.62 12.49
N LEU A 17 -49.02 53.51 13.43
CA LEU A 17 -50.02 54.60 13.45
C LEU A 17 -51.42 54.37 14.08
N PHE A 18 -51.51 54.83 15.35
CA PHE A 18 -52.36 55.90 15.92
C PHE A 18 -53.91 55.92 15.86
N VAL A 19 -54.44 56.63 16.89
CA VAL A 19 -55.77 57.28 17.11
C VAL A 19 -56.79 56.41 17.88
N GLY A 20 -57.45 56.80 18.99
CA GLY A 20 -57.53 58.04 19.78
C GLY A 20 -58.70 57.99 20.82
N VAL A 21 -58.93 59.11 21.53
CA VAL A 21 -60.17 59.56 22.25
C VAL A 21 -60.31 59.16 23.76
N ALA A 22 -60.09 60.05 24.75
CA ALA A 22 -60.97 61.09 25.41
C ALA A 22 -62.00 60.51 26.43
N ALA A 23 -62.41 61.08 27.59
CA ALA A 23 -62.25 62.38 28.28
C ALA A 23 -62.73 62.30 29.79
N CYS A 24 -62.46 63.38 30.56
CA CYS A 24 -63.17 63.91 31.78
C CYS A 24 -62.91 63.27 33.18
N THR A 25 -62.11 63.87 34.10
CA THR A 25 -62.24 65.05 35.03
C THR A 25 -62.89 64.77 36.40
N VAL A 26 -62.15 64.99 37.52
CA VAL A 26 -62.44 65.98 38.60
C VAL A 26 -61.30 66.09 39.67
N SER A 27 -60.75 67.31 39.80
CA SER A 27 -60.29 68.09 40.99
C SER A 27 -59.96 67.43 42.35
N SER A 28 -58.74 67.67 42.89
CA SER A 28 -58.49 68.61 44.02
C SER A 28 -57.00 68.87 44.28
N CYS A 29 -56.66 70.13 44.61
CA CYS A 29 -55.35 70.72 44.90
C CYS A 29 -54.57 70.02 46.04
N THR A 30 -53.24 69.95 45.98
CA THR A 30 -52.34 71.06 46.38
C THR A 30 -51.00 71.03 45.61
N ASP A 31 -50.67 72.18 45.02
CA ASP A 31 -49.31 72.73 44.84
C ASP A 31 -48.58 72.73 46.20
N ASP A 32 -47.26 72.61 46.31
CA ASP A 32 -46.30 73.46 45.63
C ASP A 32 -45.02 72.74 45.19
N THR A 33 -44.58 73.23 44.04
CA THR A 33 -43.35 72.99 43.32
C THR A 33 -42.14 73.63 44.03
N PHE A 34 -41.17 72.83 44.49
CA PHE A 34 -39.76 73.24 44.55
C PHE A 34 -38.85 72.00 44.41
N ASP A 35 -38.02 72.03 43.37
CA ASP A 35 -36.73 71.34 43.19
C ASP A 35 -36.67 69.82 43.31
N LYS A 36 -36.80 69.14 42.16
CA LYS A 36 -36.24 67.79 41.99
C LYS A 36 -34.97 67.71 41.16
N TYR A 37 -34.54 68.80 40.50
CA TYR A 37 -33.19 69.02 39.93
C TYR A 37 -32.92 70.53 39.73
N GLY A 38 -33.34 71.35 40.70
CA GLY A 38 -33.14 72.81 40.68
C GLY A 38 -31.72 73.19 41.12
N GLN A 39 -31.18 74.24 40.52
CA GLN A 39 -29.86 74.80 40.81
C GLN A 39 -29.63 75.02 42.30
N GLN A 40 -28.93 74.10 42.97
CA GLN A 40 -28.26 74.40 44.24
C GLN A 40 -26.98 75.17 43.92
N GLY A 41 -27.10 76.48 43.84
CA GLY A 41 -25.95 77.36 44.01
C GLY A 41 -25.35 77.17 45.40
N ALA A 42 -24.02 76.99 45.47
CA ALA A 42 -23.11 77.25 46.59
C ALA A 42 -23.45 76.82 48.04
N SER A 43 -24.52 76.05 48.33
CA SER A 43 -24.92 75.67 49.72
C SER A 43 -25.42 74.23 49.90
N GLY A 44 -25.29 73.35 48.90
CA GLY A 44 -25.75 71.94 48.94
C GLY A 44 -24.71 70.91 49.40
N MET A 45 -25.16 69.70 49.73
CA MET A 45 -24.26 68.52 49.86
C MET A 45 -23.69 68.15 48.49
N LEU A 46 -22.43 67.71 48.44
CA LEU A 46 -21.80 67.22 47.22
C LEU A 46 -22.46 65.91 46.74
N ALA A 47 -22.84 65.88 45.47
CA ALA A 47 -23.33 64.70 44.77
C ALA A 47 -22.38 64.35 43.62
N PHE A 48 -22.36 63.07 43.21
CA PHE A 48 -21.48 62.57 42.14
C PHE A 48 -22.29 61.93 41.00
N ASP A 49 -21.98 62.36 39.78
CA ASP A 49 -22.41 61.73 38.54
C ASP A 49 -21.24 60.88 38.03
N VAL A 50 -21.35 59.56 38.18
CA VAL A 50 -20.27 58.63 37.86
C VAL A 50 -20.53 57.99 36.50
N VAL A 51 -19.59 58.21 35.58
CA VAL A 51 -19.59 57.56 34.28
C VAL A 51 -18.59 56.41 34.31
N ALA A 52 -19.08 55.22 33.97
CA ALA A 52 -18.27 54.03 33.83
C ALA A 52 -17.18 54.20 32.76
N PRO A 53 -16.07 53.45 32.85
CA PRO A 53 -15.09 53.45 31.78
C PRO A 53 -15.72 53.00 30.46
N GLY A 54 -15.31 53.63 29.37
CA GLY A 54 -15.54 53.10 28.04
C GLY A 54 -14.79 51.78 27.86
N SER A 55 -15.20 50.96 26.89
CA SER A 55 -14.53 49.69 26.59
C SER A 55 -13.02 49.89 26.39
N TRP A 56 -12.24 48.90 26.82
CA TRP A 56 -10.82 48.81 26.53
C TRP A 56 -10.54 49.11 25.05
N THR A 57 -9.57 49.98 24.80
CA THR A 57 -9.16 50.29 23.42
C THR A 57 -7.98 49.42 23.02
N ASN A 58 -7.93 48.95 21.77
CA ASN A 58 -6.83 48.10 21.34
C ASN A 58 -5.50 48.85 21.40
N GLY A 59 -4.47 48.17 21.92
CA GLY A 59 -3.07 48.54 21.75
C GLY A 59 -2.67 48.39 20.29
N SER A 60 -1.69 49.19 19.85
CA SER A 60 -1.24 49.14 18.46
C SER A 60 -0.25 47.99 18.21
N ALA A 61 -0.37 47.35 17.06
CA ALA A 61 0.57 46.32 16.58
C ALA A 61 1.90 46.92 16.13
N ALA A 62 3.02 46.24 16.38
CA ALA A 62 4.34 46.66 15.89
C ALA A 62 4.35 46.64 14.36
N ALA A 63 4.39 47.81 13.70
CA ALA A 63 4.40 47.89 12.25
C ALA A 63 5.80 47.60 11.69
N ASN A 64 5.91 46.56 10.87
CA ASN A 64 6.94 46.47 9.83
C ASN A 64 6.22 46.53 8.46
N PRO A 65 6.20 47.71 7.79
CA PRO A 65 5.46 47.92 6.53
C PRO A 65 6.28 47.49 5.31
N ALA A 66 6.76 46.24 5.30
CA ALA A 66 7.30 45.60 4.10
C ALA A 66 7.08 44.09 4.20
N SER A 67 6.28 43.57 3.27
CA SER A 67 5.67 42.23 3.22
C SER A 67 4.41 42.05 4.07
N LYS A 68 3.34 41.59 3.43
CA LYS A 68 2.19 40.92 4.07
C LYS A 68 2.58 39.52 4.55
N ASP A 69 3.86 39.27 4.80
CA ASP A 69 4.41 38.01 5.26
C ASP A 69 4.83 38.18 6.73
N ILE A 70 4.16 37.41 7.57
CA ILE A 70 4.67 36.77 8.79
C ILE A 70 6.06 37.28 9.19
N SER A 71 6.13 38.12 10.22
CA SER A 71 7.41 38.54 10.79
C SER A 71 8.03 37.39 11.59
N ILE A 72 8.78 36.52 10.89
CA ILE A 72 9.58 35.45 11.49
C ILE A 72 10.82 36.11 12.14
N ARG A 73 10.84 36.27 13.47
CA ARG A 73 12.04 36.71 14.21
C ARG A 73 12.58 35.56 15.07
N LYS A 74 13.86 35.26 14.88
CA LYS A 74 14.60 34.11 15.42
C LYS A 74 15.53 34.56 16.54
N ILE A 75 15.33 34.18 17.81
CA ILE A 75 16.33 34.40 18.89
C ILE A 75 16.31 33.26 19.94
N THR A 76 17.53 32.90 20.39
CA THR A 76 17.99 31.89 21.37
C THR A 76 17.53 32.09 22.83
N GLN A 77 17.57 31.02 23.64
CA GLN A 77 17.45 31.07 25.10
C GLN A 77 18.78 30.79 25.80
N SER A 78 18.96 31.45 26.95
CA SER A 78 20.02 31.22 27.93
C SER A 78 19.72 29.98 28.76
N GLY A 79 20.63 29.01 28.79
CA GLY A 79 20.59 27.86 29.69
C GLY A 79 20.19 26.54 29.01
N GLY A 80 21.19 25.74 28.66
CA GLY A 80 21.10 24.27 28.62
C GLY A 80 20.40 23.62 27.42
N ASP A 81 19.11 23.87 27.20
CA ASP A 81 18.28 23.02 26.32
C ASP A 81 17.47 23.84 25.31
N ALA A 82 17.54 23.47 24.02
CA ALA A 82 17.14 24.33 22.90
C ALA A 82 15.65 24.76 22.87
N PRO A 83 15.32 26.01 22.49
CA PRO A 83 13.96 26.60 22.61
C PRO A 83 12.95 26.13 21.55
N LEU A 84 11.66 26.08 21.94
CA LEU A 84 10.46 25.85 21.14
C LEU A 84 9.88 27.18 20.63
N TYR A 85 9.62 27.27 19.33
CA TYR A 85 9.26 28.52 18.65
C TYR A 85 7.74 28.76 18.66
N LEU A 86 7.35 29.98 19.02
CA LEU A 86 6.01 30.53 18.90
C LEU A 86 6.07 31.72 17.95
N VAL A 87 5.18 31.75 16.94
CA VAL A 87 4.97 32.95 16.12
C VAL A 87 3.72 33.63 16.66
N THR A 88 3.89 34.76 17.35
CA THR A 88 2.78 35.62 17.74
C THR A 88 2.46 36.61 16.62
N GLU A 89 1.26 36.53 16.05
CA GLU A 89 0.69 37.60 15.22
C GLU A 89 -0.14 38.51 16.15
N ILE A 90 -0.14 39.82 15.90
CA ILE A 90 -1.02 40.75 16.62
C ILE A 90 -2.25 40.92 15.74
N ALA A 91 -3.38 40.34 16.12
CA ALA A 91 -4.66 40.64 15.50
C ALA A 91 -5.34 41.81 16.24
N GLU A 92 -5.73 42.85 15.50
CA GLU A 92 -6.73 43.82 15.99
C GLU A 92 -8.09 43.12 16.04
N ALA A 93 -8.53 42.71 17.23
CA ALA A 93 -9.87 42.16 17.41
C ALA A 93 -10.94 43.27 17.33
N ALA A 94 -12.08 42.95 16.71
CA ALA A 94 -13.26 43.81 16.64
C ALA A 94 -13.88 44.06 18.03
N VAL A 95 -14.58 45.18 18.16
CA VAL A 95 -15.29 45.63 19.37
C VAL A 95 -16.23 44.54 19.88
N ASP A 96 -15.93 43.95 21.03
CA ASP A 96 -16.80 42.96 21.64
C ASP A 96 -18.01 43.63 22.29
N THR A 97 -19.20 43.05 22.06
CA THR A 97 -20.48 43.56 22.56
C THR A 97 -20.88 42.66 23.72
N ALA A 98 -20.79 43.17 24.95
CA ALA A 98 -20.93 42.37 26.17
C ALA A 98 -22.24 41.56 26.23
N ALA A 99 -22.11 40.25 26.46
CA ALA A 99 -23.19 39.34 26.79
C ALA A 99 -23.28 39.11 28.31
N HIS A 100 -24.46 38.71 28.75
CA HIS A 100 -24.92 38.69 30.13
C HIS A 100 -24.47 37.42 30.89
N ARG A 101 -23.76 37.52 32.04
CA ARG A 101 -23.97 36.77 33.32
C ARG A 101 -22.73 36.64 34.26
N VAL A 102 -23.06 36.35 35.54
CA VAL A 102 -22.32 35.84 36.74
C VAL A 102 -20.81 36.11 36.84
N MET A 103 -20.39 36.85 37.89
CA MET A 103 -19.00 37.36 38.05
C MET A 103 -18.15 36.61 39.09
N THR A 104 -16.91 36.30 38.69
CA THR A 104 -15.74 35.95 39.54
C THR A 104 -14.77 37.14 39.62
N ARG A 105 -13.77 37.15 40.51
CA ARG A 105 -12.99 38.35 40.91
C ARG A 105 -11.87 38.80 39.93
N GLY A 106 -11.91 38.41 38.66
CA GLY A 106 -10.93 38.77 37.62
C GLY A 106 -11.53 39.33 36.31
N THR A 107 -12.79 39.79 36.34
CA THR A 107 -13.53 40.26 35.17
C THR A 107 -13.42 41.77 34.94
N THR A 108 -13.47 42.22 33.68
CA THR A 108 -13.49 43.65 33.33
C THR A 108 -14.67 44.44 33.93
N ILE A 109 -14.42 45.67 34.40
CA ILE A 109 -15.49 46.56 34.89
C ILE A 109 -16.08 47.34 33.70
N THR A 110 -17.41 47.35 33.61
CA THR A 110 -18.20 47.93 32.51
C THR A 110 -19.29 48.87 33.05
N GLY A 111 -20.00 49.53 32.12
CA GLY A 111 -21.20 50.34 32.43
C GLY A 111 -22.25 49.63 33.27
N GLU A 112 -22.38 48.32 33.14
CA GLU A 112 -23.37 47.51 33.86
C GLU A 112 -22.90 47.04 35.25
N THR A 113 -21.61 47.20 35.57
CA THR A 113 -21.00 46.58 36.76
C THR A 113 -20.31 47.58 37.71
N ILE A 114 -20.00 48.80 37.26
CA ILE A 114 -19.32 49.81 38.10
C ILE A 114 -20.06 50.09 39.42
N GLU A 115 -21.41 50.06 39.40
CA GLU A 115 -22.26 50.29 40.58
C GLU A 115 -22.06 49.24 41.70
N LYS A 116 -21.40 48.12 41.41
CA LYS A 116 -21.10 47.07 42.40
C LYS A 116 -19.78 47.29 43.14
N TYR A 117 -18.96 48.23 42.69
CA TYR A 117 -17.65 48.53 43.27
C TYR A 117 -17.67 49.92 43.92
N SER A 118 -17.31 49.99 45.21
CA SER A 118 -17.05 51.28 45.86
C SER A 118 -15.75 51.88 45.33
N PHE A 119 -15.63 53.20 45.38
CA PHE A 119 -14.42 53.92 44.97
C PHE A 119 -13.91 54.82 46.10
N GLY A 120 -12.61 55.07 46.15
CA GLY A 120 -12.00 56.03 47.07
C GLY A 120 -11.94 57.41 46.45
N LEU A 121 -12.38 58.44 47.19
CA LEU A 121 -12.39 59.83 46.79
C LEU A 121 -11.41 60.66 47.62
N SER A 122 -10.48 61.31 46.93
CA SER A 122 -9.57 62.30 47.47
C SER A 122 -9.81 63.64 46.79
N ALA A 123 -9.60 64.76 47.47
CA ALA A 123 -9.82 66.08 46.90
C ALA A 123 -8.92 67.15 47.51
N ILE A 124 -8.52 68.10 46.67
CA ILE A 124 -7.65 69.23 47.01
C ILE A 124 -8.40 70.53 46.72
N CYS A 125 -8.60 71.36 47.75
CA CYS A 125 -9.06 72.73 47.61
C CYS A 125 -7.88 73.67 47.41
N TYR A 126 -7.95 74.52 46.39
CA TYR A 126 -6.88 75.43 46.02
C TYR A 126 -7.38 76.78 45.49
N THR A 127 -6.48 77.76 45.51
CA THR A 127 -6.69 79.11 44.94
C THR A 127 -5.52 79.45 44.03
N GLY A 128 -5.80 80.11 42.90
CA GLY A 128 -4.81 80.38 41.85
C GLY A 128 -4.79 79.28 40.78
N ASP A 129 -3.74 79.29 39.95
CA ASP A 129 -3.55 78.32 38.89
C ASP A 129 -3.06 76.97 39.45
N TRP A 130 -3.48 75.86 38.83
CA TRP A 130 -2.99 74.53 39.17
C TRP A 130 -1.51 74.42 38.76
N PRO A 131 -0.60 73.93 39.63
CA PRO A 131 0.82 73.81 39.32
C PRO A 131 1.05 73.02 38.03
N GLY A 132 1.98 73.49 37.19
CA GLY A 132 2.41 72.76 36.00
C GLY A 132 3.05 71.40 36.34
N GLU A 133 3.22 70.52 35.36
CA GLU A 133 3.77 69.16 35.57
C GLU A 133 5.17 69.15 36.22
N ASP A 134 5.97 70.21 36.03
CA ASP A 134 7.31 70.39 36.59
C ASP A 134 7.37 71.28 37.85
N GLU A 135 6.22 71.75 38.36
CA GLU A 135 6.13 72.63 39.53
C GLU A 135 5.81 71.84 40.80
N GLU A 136 6.54 72.12 41.89
CA GLU A 136 6.34 71.44 43.17
C GLU A 136 4.97 71.79 43.78
N ASN A 137 4.03 70.84 43.72
CA ASN A 137 2.72 70.97 44.36
C ASN A 137 2.81 70.67 45.87
N LYS A 138 2.69 71.71 46.71
CA LYS A 138 2.75 71.61 48.18
C LYS A 138 1.40 71.36 48.85
N TRP A 139 0.33 71.22 48.09
CA TRP A 139 -1.01 70.98 48.64
C TRP A 139 -1.17 69.52 49.05
N THR A 140 -1.77 69.30 50.22
CA THR A 140 -2.23 67.97 50.63
C THR A 140 -3.67 67.77 50.18
N THR A 141 -4.19 66.55 50.27
CA THR A 141 -5.63 66.23 50.12
C THR A 141 -6.46 66.80 51.27
N ASN A 142 -6.46 68.14 51.38
CA ASN A 142 -6.96 68.93 52.47
C ASN A 142 -8.49 69.01 52.54
N PHE A 143 -9.19 68.61 51.48
CA PHE A 143 -10.64 68.65 51.39
C PHE A 143 -11.30 67.29 51.63
N ALA A 144 -10.73 66.23 51.05
CA ALA A 144 -11.13 64.85 51.29
C ALA A 144 -9.92 63.94 51.09
N HIS A 145 -9.77 62.90 51.91
CA HIS A 145 -8.69 61.93 51.74
C HIS A 145 -9.24 60.50 51.78
N ASN A 146 -9.16 59.80 50.64
CA ASN A 146 -9.56 58.41 50.45
C ASN A 146 -10.91 58.04 51.11
N ILE A 147 -11.92 58.91 50.97
CA ILE A 147 -13.27 58.68 51.48
C ILE A 147 -13.94 57.63 50.60
N GLU A 148 -14.49 56.59 51.21
CA GLU A 148 -15.25 55.56 50.49
C GLU A 148 -16.57 56.12 49.97
N VAL A 149 -16.85 55.87 48.69
CA VAL A 149 -18.11 56.18 48.02
C VAL A 149 -18.70 54.89 47.46
N ASN A 150 -19.95 54.58 47.84
CA ASN A 150 -20.64 53.36 47.41
C ASN A 150 -22.00 53.67 46.78
N TYR A 151 -22.44 52.82 45.86
CA TYR A 151 -23.74 52.96 45.23
C TYR A 151 -24.83 52.22 46.03
N ALA A 152 -25.86 52.95 46.46
CA ALA A 152 -27.02 52.38 47.15
C ALA A 152 -28.24 53.30 46.94
N GLN A 153 -29.44 52.70 46.88
CA GLN A 153 -30.70 53.45 46.73
C GLN A 153 -30.74 54.38 45.49
N ASN A 154 -30.18 53.92 44.36
CA ASN A 154 -30.06 54.68 43.09
C ASN A 154 -29.24 55.99 43.19
N ALA A 155 -28.31 56.08 44.15
CA ALA A 155 -27.40 57.21 44.29
C ALA A 155 -26.02 56.77 44.80
N TRP A 156 -24.99 57.56 44.48
CA TRP A 156 -23.65 57.42 45.05
C TRP A 156 -23.59 58.13 46.40
N ASN A 157 -23.29 57.37 47.45
CA ASN A 157 -23.30 57.84 48.82
C ASN A 157 -21.86 57.93 49.35
N LEU A 158 -21.52 59.10 49.87
CA LEU A 158 -20.29 59.29 50.63
C LEU A 158 -20.44 58.67 52.02
N LYS A 159 -19.41 57.97 52.50
CA LYS A 159 -19.33 57.54 53.90
C LYS A 159 -19.27 58.72 54.87
N GLU A 160 -18.67 59.83 54.44
CA GLU A 160 -18.57 61.09 55.18
C GLU A 160 -19.08 62.26 54.31
N PRO A 161 -20.13 63.01 54.72
CA PRO A 161 -20.75 64.04 53.89
C PRO A 161 -19.82 65.24 53.66
N LEU A 162 -19.74 65.70 52.42
CA LEU A 162 -18.97 66.88 52.02
C LEU A 162 -19.90 68.00 51.50
N HIS A 163 -19.49 69.25 51.69
CA HIS A 163 -20.23 70.44 51.24
C HIS A 163 -19.39 71.30 50.29
N TRP A 164 -20.04 72.00 49.36
CA TRP A 164 -19.38 73.00 48.50
C TRP A 164 -18.72 74.10 49.34
N THR A 165 -17.51 74.53 48.98
CA THR A 165 -16.74 75.56 49.70
C THR A 165 -17.24 76.99 49.45
N GLY A 166 -18.10 77.19 48.45
CA GLY A 166 -18.66 78.47 48.04
C GLY A 166 -17.72 79.40 47.26
N SER A 167 -16.42 79.13 47.25
CA SER A 167 -15.40 79.86 46.47
C SER A 167 -14.11 79.04 46.30
N GLY A 168 -13.21 79.45 45.41
CA GLY A 168 -11.98 78.72 45.08
C GLY A 168 -12.20 77.59 44.07
N ARG A 169 -11.25 76.67 43.93
CA ARG A 169 -11.37 75.47 43.09
C ARG A 169 -11.16 74.20 43.92
N ILE A 170 -11.81 73.12 43.52
CA ILE A 170 -11.75 71.79 44.14
C ILE A 170 -11.41 70.79 43.04
N LYS A 171 -10.26 70.13 43.15
CA LYS A 171 -9.88 69.04 42.25
C LYS A 171 -10.08 67.70 42.94
N PHE A 172 -10.97 66.89 42.39
CA PHE A 172 -11.32 65.56 42.85
C PHE A 172 -10.48 64.51 42.12
N PHE A 173 -10.06 63.50 42.88
CA PHE A 173 -9.31 62.33 42.43
C PHE A 173 -10.02 61.10 42.96
N ALA A 174 -10.49 60.23 42.08
CA ALA A 174 -11.21 59.02 42.45
C ALA A 174 -10.53 57.78 41.86
N TYR A 175 -10.62 56.65 42.57
CA TYR A 175 -10.17 55.35 42.07
C TYR A 175 -11.07 54.21 42.54
N SER A 176 -11.20 53.17 41.73
CA SER A 176 -12.04 52.00 42.01
C SER A 176 -11.28 50.72 41.65
N PRO A 177 -11.42 49.61 42.40
CA PRO A 177 -12.19 49.48 43.63
C PRO A 177 -11.49 50.10 44.86
N TYR A 178 -12.29 50.56 45.82
CA TYR A 178 -11.82 51.17 47.07
C TYR A 178 -10.91 50.24 47.88
N SER A 179 -9.87 50.82 48.47
CA SER A 179 -9.02 50.21 49.48
C SER A 179 -8.90 51.13 50.70
N ALA A 180 -9.09 50.56 51.89
CA ALA A 180 -8.88 51.28 53.14
C ALA A 180 -7.40 51.43 53.50
N ALA A 181 -6.49 50.74 52.79
CA ALA A 181 -5.07 50.78 53.07
C ALA A 181 -4.48 52.16 52.71
N SER A 182 -4.00 52.87 53.73
CA SER A 182 -3.20 54.08 53.63
C SER A 182 -1.81 53.81 54.22
N GLY A 183 -0.79 54.51 53.74
CA GLY A 183 0.62 54.28 54.09
C GLY A 183 1.03 54.40 55.58
N SER A 184 0.09 54.41 56.53
CA SER A 184 0.31 54.60 57.97
C SER A 184 -0.20 53.46 58.89
N SER A 185 -0.68 52.32 58.39
CA SER A 185 -1.10 51.22 59.29
C SER A 185 -0.05 50.11 59.41
N ASP A 186 0.26 49.70 60.64
CA ASP A 186 1.01 48.48 61.01
C ASP A 186 0.28 47.17 60.58
N ASN A 187 -0.72 47.24 59.69
CA ASN A 187 -1.47 46.14 59.09
C ASN A 187 -1.16 45.96 57.59
N ALA A 188 -0.02 46.45 57.10
CA ALA A 188 0.33 46.54 55.68
C ALA A 188 0.63 45.21 54.94
N ASN A 189 0.15 44.05 55.40
CA ASN A 189 0.62 42.77 54.87
C ASN A 189 -0.37 41.94 54.03
N SER A 190 -1.47 42.49 53.50
CA SER A 190 -2.21 41.77 52.45
C SER A 190 -3.00 42.58 51.41
N ASP A 191 -3.08 43.90 51.51
CA ASP A 191 -3.84 44.71 50.54
C ASP A 191 -2.99 45.08 49.32
N THR A 192 -3.54 44.84 48.13
CA THR A 192 -2.84 44.99 46.84
C THR A 192 -2.86 46.43 46.32
N ILE A 193 -3.71 47.29 46.86
CA ILE A 193 -3.86 48.71 46.49
C ILE A 193 -3.65 49.55 47.76
N ILE A 194 -2.67 50.44 47.74
CA ILE A 194 -2.31 51.31 48.88
C ILE A 194 -2.38 52.77 48.45
N HIS A 195 -3.18 53.58 49.15
CA HIS A 195 -3.28 55.02 48.92
C HIS A 195 -2.17 55.78 49.66
N SER A 196 -1.72 56.90 49.08
CA SER A 196 -0.83 57.88 49.73
C SER A 196 -1.33 58.32 51.11
N LYS A 197 -0.42 58.80 51.96
CA LYS A 197 -0.76 59.28 53.32
C LYS A 197 -1.53 60.62 53.27
N PRO A 198 -2.35 60.95 54.29
CA PRO A 198 -3.10 62.21 54.33
C PRO A 198 -2.25 63.49 54.32
N ASP A 199 -1.02 63.41 54.85
CA ASP A 199 -0.05 64.50 54.91
C ASP A 199 0.90 64.55 53.70
N ALA A 200 0.75 63.64 52.74
CA ALA A 200 1.50 63.67 51.49
C ALA A 200 1.12 64.90 50.67
N THR A 201 2.12 65.66 50.22
CA THR A 201 1.95 66.81 49.35
C THR A 201 1.94 66.40 47.88
N GLY A 202 1.12 67.04 47.06
CA GLY A 202 0.98 66.80 45.63
C GLY A 202 -0.28 66.00 45.27
N VAL A 203 -0.33 65.53 44.02
CA VAL A 203 -1.42 64.66 43.55
C VAL A 203 -1.40 63.35 44.34
N PRO A 204 -2.53 62.87 44.88
CA PRO A 204 -2.57 61.61 45.61
C PRO A 204 -2.13 60.43 44.71
N THR A 205 -1.33 59.53 45.28
CA THR A 205 -0.81 58.36 44.57
C THR A 205 -1.43 57.05 45.04
N LEU A 206 -1.45 56.06 44.16
CA LEU A 206 -1.78 54.66 44.43
C LEU A 206 -0.56 53.79 44.17
N THR A 207 -0.19 52.96 45.14
CA THR A 207 0.75 51.86 44.93
C THR A 207 -0.03 50.59 44.71
N TYR A 208 0.18 49.93 43.58
CA TYR A 208 -0.47 48.67 43.23
C TYR A 208 0.57 47.56 43.15
N THR A 209 0.27 46.43 43.81
CA THR A 209 1.00 45.17 43.65
C THR A 209 0.08 44.19 42.95
N VAL A 210 0.45 43.76 41.75
CA VAL A 210 -0.29 42.80 40.95
C VAL A 210 -0.31 41.45 41.69
N PRO A 211 -1.50 40.89 42.00
CA PRO A 211 -1.61 39.55 42.55
C PRO A 211 -0.98 38.47 41.66
N GLU A 212 -0.27 37.51 42.26
CA GLU A 212 0.30 36.35 41.55
C GLU A 212 -0.79 35.48 40.92
N ASP A 213 -1.89 35.26 41.64
CA ASP A 213 -3.10 34.59 41.16
C ASP A 213 -3.91 35.54 40.28
N VAL A 214 -3.97 35.24 38.98
CA VAL A 214 -4.62 36.07 37.96
C VAL A 214 -6.10 36.29 38.28
N THR A 215 -6.79 35.31 38.87
CA THR A 215 -8.22 35.42 39.23
C THR A 215 -8.49 36.43 40.35
N LYS A 216 -7.44 36.89 41.05
CA LYS A 216 -7.49 37.91 42.09
C LYS A 216 -7.05 39.29 41.60
N GLN A 217 -6.53 39.41 40.38
CA GLN A 217 -6.13 40.69 39.80
C GLN A 217 -7.36 41.56 39.56
N LYS A 218 -7.26 42.84 39.89
CA LYS A 218 -8.40 43.77 39.86
C LYS A 218 -8.24 44.75 38.69
N ASP A 219 -9.33 45.05 38.01
CA ASP A 219 -9.39 46.15 37.03
C ASP A 219 -9.42 47.50 37.77
N LEU A 220 -8.25 48.10 37.94
CA LEU A 220 -8.13 49.38 38.64
C LEU A 220 -8.55 50.53 37.72
N LEU A 221 -9.46 51.37 38.19
CA LEU A 221 -9.99 52.53 37.48
C LEU A 221 -9.59 53.82 38.19
N TYR A 222 -9.54 54.93 37.45
CA TYR A 222 -9.36 56.27 38.02
C TYR A 222 -10.25 57.32 37.34
N ALA A 223 -10.60 58.38 38.06
CA ALA A 223 -11.27 59.56 37.52
C ALA A 223 -10.71 60.83 38.16
N VAL A 224 -10.75 61.95 37.43
CA VAL A 224 -10.41 63.29 37.95
C VAL A 224 -11.46 64.28 37.46
N ALA A 225 -11.86 65.20 38.33
CA ALA A 225 -12.75 66.30 38.00
C ALA A 225 -12.24 67.58 38.67
N ASP A 226 -12.26 68.71 37.95
CA ASP A 226 -11.86 70.01 38.48
C ASP A 226 -13.05 70.98 38.46
N CYS A 227 -13.50 71.35 39.65
CA CYS A 227 -14.73 72.12 39.87
C CYS A 227 -14.42 73.45 40.56
N GLY A 228 -15.23 74.48 40.28
CA GLY A 228 -15.32 75.66 41.12
C GLY A 228 -16.00 75.35 42.44
N GLY A 229 -15.57 75.98 43.53
CA GLY A 229 -16.15 75.82 44.86
C GLY A 229 -17.62 76.25 44.95
N ASP A 230 -18.13 76.95 43.94
CA ASP A 230 -19.52 77.38 43.75
C ASP A 230 -20.38 76.38 42.96
N GLY A 231 -19.82 75.24 42.54
CA GLY A 231 -20.51 74.23 41.73
C GLY A 231 -20.46 74.49 40.22
N THR A 232 -19.39 75.13 39.72
CA THR A 232 -19.09 75.31 38.29
C THR A 232 -17.93 74.40 37.84
N GLY A 233 -17.60 74.32 36.54
CA GLY A 233 -16.52 73.45 36.03
C GLY A 233 -17.01 72.07 35.61
N ASP A 234 -16.30 70.99 35.98
CA ASP A 234 -16.63 69.58 35.66
C ASP A 234 -17.88 69.08 36.42
N ILE A 235 -19.02 69.72 36.16
CA ILE A 235 -20.31 69.52 36.82
C ILE A 235 -21.36 69.13 35.79
N GLN A 236 -22.07 68.03 36.04
CA GLN A 236 -23.20 67.61 35.22
C GLN A 236 -24.45 67.48 36.08
N LYS A 237 -25.52 68.19 35.69
CA LYS A 237 -26.81 68.22 36.43
C LYS A 237 -26.69 68.54 37.93
N GLY A 238 -25.70 69.38 38.31
CA GLY A 238 -25.47 69.79 39.70
C GLY A 238 -24.63 68.82 40.54
N ALA A 239 -24.07 67.77 39.94
CA ALA A 239 -23.18 66.80 40.58
C ALA A 239 -21.77 66.84 39.95
N VAL A 240 -20.75 66.48 40.72
CA VAL A 240 -19.37 66.34 40.24
C VAL A 240 -19.32 65.19 39.24
N HIS A 241 -18.88 65.50 38.02
CA HIS A 241 -18.88 64.55 36.93
C HIS A 241 -17.57 63.75 36.91
N LEU A 242 -17.60 62.50 37.38
CA LEU A 242 -16.44 61.61 37.44
C LEU A 242 -16.47 60.62 36.27
N GLN A 243 -15.59 60.82 35.29
CA GLN A 243 -15.40 59.89 34.17
C GLN A 243 -14.28 58.91 34.49
N PHE A 244 -14.64 57.67 34.86
CA PHE A 244 -13.64 56.63 35.12
C PHE A 244 -12.95 56.15 33.85
N LYS A 245 -11.67 55.83 33.95
CA LYS A 245 -10.82 55.23 32.92
C LYS A 245 -10.05 54.07 33.52
N HIS A 246 -9.74 53.07 32.70
CA HIS A 246 -8.87 51.96 33.11
C HIS A 246 -7.45 52.46 33.39
N ALA A 247 -6.93 52.16 34.57
CA ALA A 247 -5.58 52.53 35.02
C ALA A 247 -4.52 51.52 34.59
N LEU A 248 -4.92 50.27 34.32
CA LEU A 248 -4.03 49.16 33.99
C LEU A 248 -3.99 48.89 32.48
N THR A 249 -3.25 47.85 32.09
CA THR A 249 -3.33 47.21 30.77
C THR A 249 -4.01 45.84 30.92
N ALA A 250 -4.88 45.48 29.97
CA ALA A 250 -5.41 44.13 29.86
C ALA A 250 -4.61 43.34 28.81
N VAL A 251 -4.24 42.09 29.10
CA VAL A 251 -3.58 41.20 28.13
C VAL A 251 -4.44 39.97 27.85
N THR A 252 -4.67 39.73 26.56
CA THR A 252 -5.42 38.58 26.04
C THR A 252 -4.50 37.74 25.15
N ILE A 253 -4.58 36.42 25.28
CA ILE A 253 -3.87 35.44 24.46
C ILE A 253 -4.92 34.61 23.73
N GLN A 254 -4.77 34.45 22.41
CA GLN A 254 -5.68 33.67 21.57
C GLN A 254 -4.92 32.82 20.57
N THR A 255 -5.56 31.81 19.97
CA THR A 255 -4.94 31.03 18.88
C THR A 255 -4.77 31.87 17.61
N GLY A 256 -3.63 31.73 16.93
CA GLY A 256 -3.40 32.25 15.59
C GLY A 256 -3.84 31.26 14.51
N LYS A 257 -3.68 31.63 13.24
CA LYS A 257 -4.13 30.84 12.07
C LYS A 257 -3.45 29.48 11.91
N ASN A 258 -2.25 29.32 12.45
CA ASN A 258 -1.40 28.15 12.29
C ASN A 258 -1.06 27.52 13.66
N MET A 259 -2.04 27.47 14.56
CA MET A 259 -1.93 26.76 15.83
C MET A 259 -2.39 25.32 15.66
N LEU A 260 -1.56 24.34 16.01
CA LEU A 260 -1.91 22.92 16.00
C LEU A 260 -2.99 22.63 17.04
N ALA A 261 -3.82 21.65 16.73
CA ALA A 261 -4.72 21.07 17.70
C ALA A 261 -3.97 20.34 18.85
N GLY A 262 -4.61 20.30 20.01
CA GLY A 262 -3.99 19.79 21.23
C GLY A 262 -4.65 20.34 22.49
N LYS A 263 -3.86 20.47 23.55
CA LYS A 263 -4.31 20.98 24.85
C LYS A 263 -3.38 22.06 25.35
N VAL A 264 -3.93 23.16 25.85
CA VAL A 264 -3.15 24.18 26.58
C VAL A 264 -3.39 23.99 28.07
N THR A 265 -2.32 23.77 28.82
CA THR A 265 -2.35 23.42 30.24
C THR A 265 -1.91 24.56 31.15
N GLY A 266 -1.28 25.60 30.60
CA GLY A 266 -0.95 26.80 31.37
C GLY A 266 -0.35 27.93 30.53
N ILE A 267 -0.45 29.15 31.06
CA ILE A 267 0.09 30.38 30.45
C ILE A 267 0.82 31.18 31.52
N THR A 268 2.04 31.66 31.22
CA THR A 268 2.84 32.47 32.12
C THR A 268 3.37 33.72 31.43
N ILE A 269 3.22 34.88 32.07
CA ILE A 269 3.93 36.12 31.71
C ILE A 269 4.98 36.39 32.77
N SER A 270 6.25 36.49 32.37
CA SER A 270 7.39 36.68 33.27
C SER A 270 8.31 37.82 32.83
N GLY A 271 9.16 38.31 33.73
CA GLY A 271 10.13 39.37 33.43
C GLY A 271 9.48 40.74 33.22
N VAL A 272 8.39 41.00 33.95
CA VAL A 272 7.65 42.27 33.98
C VAL A 272 7.62 42.84 35.40
N HIS A 273 7.33 44.13 35.56
CA HIS A 273 7.13 44.76 36.86
C HIS A 273 5.77 44.35 37.44
N GLY A 274 5.78 43.80 38.66
CA GLY A 274 4.58 43.44 39.42
C GLY A 274 4.14 44.49 40.45
N LYS A 275 4.89 45.57 40.63
CA LYS A 275 4.57 46.62 41.60
C LYS A 275 4.99 48.00 41.09
N ALA A 276 4.10 48.98 41.23
CA ALA A 276 4.36 50.35 40.80
C ALA A 276 3.47 51.36 41.55
N THR A 277 3.86 52.64 41.51
CA THR A 277 3.12 53.77 42.07
C THR A 277 2.68 54.71 40.96
N CYS A 278 1.40 55.10 40.95
CA CYS A 278 0.81 56.01 39.96
C CYS A 278 0.11 57.19 40.64
N GLN A 279 0.24 58.38 40.07
CA GLN A 279 -0.55 59.55 40.46
C GLN A 279 -1.96 59.41 39.88
N ILE A 280 -2.98 59.46 40.75
CA ILE A 280 -4.38 59.32 40.34
C ILE A 280 -4.69 60.39 39.30
N GLY A 281 -5.17 59.98 38.11
CA GLY A 281 -5.49 60.89 37.01
C GLY A 281 -4.50 60.92 35.86
N THR A 282 -3.26 60.50 36.07
CA THR A 282 -2.19 60.64 35.06
C THR A 282 -2.07 59.43 34.15
N GLY A 283 -2.37 58.22 34.65
CA GLY A 283 -2.10 56.97 33.95
C GLY A 283 -0.60 56.61 33.87
N ASN A 284 0.27 57.41 34.49
CA ASN A 284 1.71 57.22 34.50
C ASN A 284 2.14 56.43 35.74
N TRP A 285 2.61 55.21 35.51
CA TRP A 285 3.10 54.31 36.56
C TRP A 285 4.61 54.38 36.67
N ILE A 286 5.10 54.52 37.91
CA ILE A 286 6.52 54.48 38.25
C ILE A 286 6.79 53.11 38.92
N PRO A 287 7.54 52.20 38.28
CA PRO A 287 7.85 50.90 38.85
C PRO A 287 8.60 50.98 40.18
N ASP A 288 8.35 50.01 41.06
CA ASP A 288 9.10 49.84 42.31
C ASP A 288 10.40 49.07 42.03
N GLY A 289 11.47 49.81 41.71
CA GLY A 289 12.80 49.29 41.36
C GLY A 289 13.04 49.14 39.85
N ASP A 290 14.33 49.04 39.48
CA ASP A 290 14.78 49.07 38.08
C ASP A 290 14.70 47.72 37.34
N ASP A 291 14.59 46.58 38.05
CA ASP A 291 14.65 45.25 37.42
C ASP A 291 13.27 44.55 37.36
N PRO A 292 12.68 44.36 36.16
CA PRO A 292 11.42 43.64 36.00
C PRO A 292 11.64 42.12 36.12
N ASN A 293 11.27 41.53 37.26
CA ASN A 293 11.46 40.10 37.51
C ASN A 293 10.23 39.39 38.12
N SER A 294 9.03 39.98 37.99
CA SER A 294 7.79 39.34 38.44
C SER A 294 7.26 38.35 37.40
N SER A 295 6.51 37.35 37.86
CA SER A 295 5.89 36.30 37.04
C SER A 295 4.45 36.05 37.47
N PHE A 296 3.58 35.85 36.49
CA PHE A 296 2.14 35.66 36.67
C PHE A 296 1.69 34.50 35.80
N SER A 297 1.02 33.52 36.40
CA SER A 297 0.65 32.27 35.73
C SER A 297 -0.85 31.99 35.85
N ILE A 298 -1.39 31.40 34.79
CA ILE A 298 -2.68 30.73 34.76
C ILE A 298 -2.38 29.24 34.70
N ASP A 299 -2.79 28.53 35.75
CA ASP A 299 -2.85 27.08 35.77
C ASP A 299 -4.34 26.72 35.64
N TYR A 300 -4.72 26.03 34.57
CA TYR A 300 -6.13 25.71 34.35
C TYR A 300 -6.59 24.57 35.25
N ASP A 301 -7.77 24.71 35.85
CA ASP A 301 -8.45 23.62 36.55
C ASP A 301 -8.89 22.50 35.57
N GLU A 302 -9.26 22.89 34.34
CA GLU A 302 -9.53 22.01 33.20
C GLU A 302 -8.77 22.51 31.97
N ASP A 303 -7.99 21.65 31.33
CA ASP A 303 -7.19 21.99 30.15
C ASP A 303 -8.03 22.64 29.04
N VAL A 304 -7.46 23.64 28.36
CA VAL A 304 -8.10 24.24 27.19
C VAL A 304 -7.91 23.33 25.99
N GLU A 305 -8.97 22.62 25.61
CA GLU A 305 -9.00 21.72 24.45
C GLU A 305 -9.08 22.52 23.13
N LEU A 306 -8.09 22.31 22.27
CA LEU A 306 -8.00 22.89 20.92
C LEU A 306 -8.33 21.79 19.90
N GLY A 307 -9.61 21.71 19.52
CA GLY A 307 -10.10 20.75 18.53
C GLY A 307 -9.63 21.05 17.10
N TRP A 308 -9.76 20.05 16.22
CA TRP A 308 -9.34 20.15 14.80
C TRP A 308 -10.32 21.05 14.05
N ASN A 309 -9.81 21.88 13.13
CA ASN A 309 -10.66 22.65 12.23
C ASN A 309 -11.06 21.79 11.02
N GLY A 310 -12.09 20.95 11.21
CA GLY A 310 -12.52 20.00 10.20
C GLY A 310 -11.44 18.94 9.92
N ASP A 311 -10.89 18.96 8.70
CA ASP A 311 -9.84 18.04 8.24
C ASP A 311 -8.42 18.66 8.28
N ASP A 312 -8.26 19.83 8.89
CA ASP A 312 -6.96 20.47 9.12
C ASP A 312 -6.38 20.07 10.50
N LEU A 313 -5.06 19.88 10.57
CA LEU A 313 -4.33 19.68 11.82
C LEU A 313 -4.30 20.94 12.70
N MET A 314 -4.59 22.10 12.11
CA MET A 314 -4.70 23.36 12.82
C MET A 314 -6.06 23.47 13.53
N THR A 315 -6.07 24.12 14.69
CA THR A 315 -7.29 24.51 15.39
C THR A 315 -7.89 25.78 14.78
N ASN A 316 -9.11 26.14 15.17
CA ASN A 316 -9.71 27.39 14.74
C ASN A 316 -8.88 28.59 15.26
N PRO A 317 -8.66 29.63 14.44
CA PRO A 317 -8.05 30.87 14.92
C PRO A 317 -8.98 31.59 15.91
N ASP A 318 -8.40 32.51 16.66
CA ASP A 318 -9.10 33.44 17.56
C ASP A 318 -9.80 32.77 18.77
N ILE A 319 -9.43 31.53 19.10
CA ILE A 319 -9.84 30.89 20.36
C ILE A 319 -9.09 31.58 21.50
N VAL A 320 -9.81 32.35 22.33
CA VAL A 320 -9.24 33.00 23.51
C VAL A 320 -8.86 31.96 24.55
N LEU A 321 -7.57 31.93 24.91
CA LEU A 321 -7.02 30.99 25.87
C LEU A 321 -7.24 31.46 27.32
N ASN A 322 -7.19 32.77 27.57
CA ASN A 322 -7.38 33.34 28.91
C ASN A 322 -8.69 34.16 28.98
N LYS A 323 -9.83 33.46 28.99
CA LYS A 323 -11.15 34.09 28.88
C LYS A 323 -11.47 35.01 30.06
N ASP A 324 -12.07 36.16 29.76
CA ASP A 324 -12.51 37.14 30.78
C ASP A 324 -13.61 36.55 31.68
N GLU A 325 -14.53 35.76 31.13
CA GLU A 325 -15.64 35.12 31.87
C GLU A 325 -15.15 34.19 32.98
N GLU A 326 -13.96 33.60 32.83
CA GLU A 326 -13.33 32.71 33.80
C GLU A 326 -12.44 33.48 34.79
N GLY A 327 -12.24 34.78 34.58
CA GLY A 327 -11.40 35.65 35.41
C GLY A 327 -9.91 35.55 35.11
N TYR A 328 -9.53 35.03 33.93
CA TYR A 328 -8.13 34.80 33.53
C TYR A 328 -7.52 35.96 32.73
N THR A 329 -8.19 37.11 32.63
CA THR A 329 -7.61 38.30 32.00
C THR A 329 -6.44 38.82 32.84
N PHE A 330 -5.25 38.93 32.24
CA PHE A 330 -4.09 39.53 32.90
C PHE A 330 -4.28 41.05 33.00
N MET A 331 -4.43 41.58 34.21
CA MET A 331 -4.54 43.01 34.51
C MET A 331 -3.19 43.53 35.02
N MET A 332 -2.39 44.02 34.07
CA MET A 332 -0.97 44.32 34.28
C MET A 332 -0.71 45.83 34.43
N ILE A 333 0.38 46.17 35.12
CA ILE A 333 0.85 47.56 35.23
C ILE A 333 1.36 48.03 33.84
N PRO A 334 0.91 49.19 33.35
CA PRO A 334 1.49 49.85 32.16
C PRO A 334 2.99 50.09 32.35
N GLN A 335 3.80 49.61 31.41
CA GLN A 335 5.26 49.58 31.54
C GLN A 335 5.95 49.44 30.20
N ALA A 336 7.22 49.85 30.13
CA ALA A 336 8.11 49.48 29.03
C ALA A 336 8.47 47.99 29.14
N LEU A 337 8.42 47.28 28.02
CA LEU A 337 8.78 45.88 27.91
C LEU A 337 10.25 45.76 27.55
N THR A 338 10.97 44.92 28.29
CA THR A 338 12.37 44.60 28.03
C THR A 338 12.48 43.26 27.31
N ASP A 339 13.69 42.88 26.90
CA ASP A 339 13.99 41.57 26.33
C ASP A 339 13.80 40.40 27.32
N LYS A 340 13.63 40.70 28.62
CA LYS A 340 13.26 39.77 29.69
C LYS A 340 11.77 39.47 29.76
N ALA A 341 10.90 40.30 29.16
CA ALA A 341 9.45 40.10 29.21
C ALA A 341 9.04 38.93 28.30
N ILE A 342 8.70 37.79 28.90
CA ILE A 342 8.47 36.52 28.18
C ILE A 342 7.06 35.99 28.45
N LEU A 343 6.33 35.70 27.37
CA LEU A 343 5.13 34.86 27.37
C LEU A 343 5.54 33.40 27.21
N THR A 344 5.04 32.53 28.07
CA THR A 344 5.25 31.09 28.06
C THR A 344 3.90 30.37 28.02
N ILE A 345 3.74 29.36 27.18
CA ILE A 345 2.52 28.55 27.07
C ILE A 345 2.90 27.07 27.13
N SER A 346 2.29 26.32 28.05
CA SER A 346 2.39 24.87 28.11
C SER A 346 1.34 24.25 27.19
N PHE A 347 1.77 23.52 26.16
CA PHE A 347 0.93 22.99 25.09
C PHE A 347 1.29 21.54 24.78
N THR A 348 0.28 20.67 24.66
CA THR A 348 0.41 19.27 24.31
C THR A 348 -0.24 19.03 22.96
N ASP A 349 0.52 18.70 21.91
CA ASP A 349 -0.05 18.51 20.57
C ASP A 349 -0.79 17.18 20.44
N SER A 350 -1.88 17.15 19.65
CA SER A 350 -2.75 15.97 19.51
C SER A 350 -2.15 14.83 18.67
N ILE A 351 -0.92 14.97 18.16
CA ILE A 351 -0.30 14.01 17.22
C ILE A 351 0.78 13.20 17.91
N THR A 352 1.65 13.86 18.67
CA THR A 352 2.73 13.24 19.43
C THR A 352 2.37 13.03 20.90
N GLU A 353 1.32 13.70 21.40
CA GLU A 353 0.90 13.74 22.81
C GLU A 353 2.00 14.23 23.76
N MET A 354 3.03 14.91 23.23
CA MET A 354 4.11 15.46 24.05
C MET A 354 3.77 16.83 24.59
N ASN A 355 4.07 17.03 25.86
CA ASN A 355 4.07 18.35 26.47
C ASN A 355 5.23 19.19 25.90
N ARG A 356 4.90 20.38 25.42
CA ARG A 356 5.82 21.37 24.85
C ARG A 356 5.62 22.71 25.55
N THR A 357 6.69 23.48 25.66
CA THR A 357 6.67 24.82 26.23
C THR A 357 6.96 25.84 25.14
N LEU A 358 5.96 26.62 24.74
CA LEU A 358 6.08 27.68 23.72
C LEU A 358 6.49 28.98 24.40
N THR A 359 7.48 29.72 23.88
CA THR A 359 7.94 30.99 24.47
C THR A 359 8.02 32.12 23.44
N ALA A 360 7.70 33.36 23.84
CA ALA A 360 7.81 34.57 23.01
C ALA A 360 8.24 35.79 23.83
N LYS A 361 9.14 36.63 23.27
CA LYS A 361 9.51 37.92 23.85
C LYS A 361 8.45 38.96 23.55
N LEU A 362 7.74 39.42 24.56
CA LEU A 362 6.62 40.35 24.41
C LEU A 362 7.04 41.68 23.77
N GLU A 363 8.28 42.14 23.98
CA GLU A 363 8.78 43.36 23.36
C GLU A 363 8.84 43.32 21.82
N ASP A 364 9.07 42.14 21.22
CA ASP A 364 9.19 41.98 19.78
C ASP A 364 7.84 42.12 19.07
N PHE A 365 6.76 41.92 19.82
CA PHE A 365 5.37 41.88 19.33
C PHE A 365 4.51 42.98 19.97
N THR A 366 5.12 44.07 20.44
CA THR A 366 4.38 45.22 21.00
C THR A 366 4.90 46.49 20.36
N ARG A 367 4.01 47.28 19.71
CA ARG A 367 4.43 48.56 19.11
C ARG A 367 4.98 49.48 20.19
N ASP A 368 6.06 50.18 19.87
CA ASP A 368 6.74 51.11 20.77
C ASP A 368 7.24 50.44 22.07
N LYS A 369 7.29 49.09 22.11
CA LYS A 369 7.77 48.25 23.21
C LYS A 369 7.15 48.61 24.57
N THR A 370 5.92 49.10 24.61
CA THR A 370 5.30 49.62 25.83
C THR A 370 3.85 49.16 25.96
N TRP A 371 3.47 48.71 27.15
CA TRP A 371 2.06 48.57 27.56
C TRP A 371 1.55 49.89 28.12
N ALA A 372 0.51 50.45 27.50
CA ALA A 372 -0.06 51.73 27.88
C ALA A 372 -1.37 51.59 28.68
N ALA A 373 -1.62 52.52 29.61
CA ALA A 373 -2.83 52.54 30.41
C ALA A 373 -4.10 52.58 29.54
N GLY A 374 -5.12 51.80 29.94
CA GLY A 374 -6.40 51.71 29.25
C GLY A 374 -6.37 51.03 27.90
N LYS A 375 -5.29 50.30 27.59
CA LYS A 375 -5.14 49.50 26.38
C LYS A 375 -5.23 47.99 26.65
N ARG A 376 -5.90 47.29 25.74
CA ARG A 376 -5.88 45.82 25.65
C ARG A 376 -4.89 45.37 24.59
N TYR A 377 -3.99 44.46 24.94
CA TYR A 377 -3.03 43.84 24.02
C TYR A 377 -3.44 42.38 23.79
N THR A 378 -3.64 42.02 22.53
CA THR A 378 -4.00 40.65 22.13
C THR A 378 -2.83 39.99 21.40
N TYR A 379 -2.35 38.87 21.93
CA TYR A 379 -1.29 38.05 21.34
C TYR A 379 -1.88 36.79 20.71
N SER A 380 -1.81 36.64 19.38
CA SER A 380 -2.32 35.48 18.65
C SER A 380 -1.21 34.45 18.40
N VAL A 381 -1.29 33.28 19.03
CA VAL A 381 -0.21 32.28 19.08
C VAL A 381 -0.31 31.15 18.05
N ASN A 382 0.78 30.87 17.34
CA ASN A 382 0.90 29.78 16.36
C ASN A 382 1.99 28.75 16.74
N SER A 383 1.85 27.50 16.29
CA SER A 383 2.81 26.41 16.51
C SER A 383 3.61 26.03 15.25
N THR A 384 3.85 26.98 14.35
CA THR A 384 4.51 26.81 13.04
C THR A 384 5.93 26.24 13.08
N GLY A 385 6.52 26.10 14.27
CA GLY A 385 7.79 25.41 14.48
C GLY A 385 7.73 23.89 14.41
N ILE A 386 6.54 23.27 14.26
CA ILE A 386 6.35 21.81 14.20
C ILE A 386 6.00 21.42 12.76
N VAL A 387 6.88 20.67 12.11
CA VAL A 387 6.73 20.20 10.74
C VAL A 387 6.42 18.71 10.77
N ILE A 388 5.33 18.32 10.12
CA ILE A 388 4.87 16.93 10.04
C ILE A 388 5.00 16.49 8.58
N LYS A 389 5.80 15.46 8.35
CA LYS A 389 6.07 14.95 7.00
C LYS A 389 5.78 13.45 6.94
N PRO A 390 4.79 13.03 6.16
CA PRO A 390 4.56 11.61 5.89
C PRO A 390 5.67 11.07 4.97
N PHE A 391 6.06 9.83 5.20
CA PHE A 391 7.05 9.14 4.40
C PHE A 391 6.65 7.68 4.19
N ILE A 392 6.72 7.24 2.94
CA ILE A 392 6.58 5.83 2.56
C ILE A 392 7.81 5.45 1.75
N GLU A 393 8.43 4.33 2.09
CA GLU A 393 9.45 3.68 1.28
C GLU A 393 8.97 2.30 0.90
N MET A 394 9.03 2.00 -0.40
CA MET A 394 8.60 0.72 -0.96
C MET A 394 9.74 0.10 -1.77
N THR A 395 10.05 -1.16 -1.50
CA THR A 395 10.97 -1.96 -2.30
C THR A 395 10.25 -3.19 -2.84
N ILE A 396 10.41 -3.47 -4.13
CA ILE A 396 9.85 -4.65 -4.80
C ILE A 396 11.00 -5.50 -5.37
N ASN A 397 11.15 -6.72 -4.87
CA ASN A 397 12.20 -7.64 -5.30
C ASN A 397 11.66 -8.60 -6.37
N LYS A 398 11.75 -8.20 -7.64
CA LYS A 398 11.41 -9.07 -8.78
C LYS A 398 12.63 -9.84 -9.25
N THR A 399 12.50 -11.16 -9.36
CA THR A 399 13.56 -12.04 -9.88
C THR A 399 13.14 -12.79 -11.15
N LEU A 400 11.83 -12.96 -11.37
CA LEU A 400 11.29 -13.66 -12.54
C LEU A 400 10.67 -12.66 -13.51
N TYR A 401 11.02 -12.81 -14.79
CA TYR A 401 10.53 -11.94 -15.86
C TYR A 401 9.89 -12.76 -16.98
N PRO A 402 8.95 -12.16 -17.75
CA PRO A 402 8.42 -12.76 -18.96
C PRO A 402 9.54 -13.16 -19.92
N ASN A 403 9.47 -14.39 -20.41
CA ASN A 403 10.46 -15.11 -21.21
C ASN A 403 11.92 -14.91 -20.74
N GLY A 404 12.15 -14.83 -19.42
CA GLY A 404 13.47 -14.59 -18.85
C GLY A 404 14.04 -13.21 -19.18
N GLY A 405 13.20 -12.18 -19.21
CA GLY A 405 13.60 -10.80 -19.48
C GLY A 405 13.58 -10.41 -20.96
N TYR A 406 12.77 -11.11 -21.77
CA TYR A 406 12.68 -10.92 -23.22
C TYR A 406 11.22 -10.84 -23.69
N LYS A 407 11.00 -10.11 -24.78
CA LYS A 407 9.74 -10.10 -25.53
C LYS A 407 9.79 -11.16 -26.63
N GLY A 408 8.83 -12.10 -26.62
CA GLY A 408 8.66 -13.08 -27.69
C GLY A 408 7.95 -12.49 -28.90
N VAL A 409 7.93 -13.24 -30.00
CA VAL A 409 7.15 -12.89 -31.19
C VAL A 409 5.70 -13.37 -31.09
N ASP A 410 4.78 -12.57 -31.63
CA ASP A 410 3.36 -12.92 -31.74
C ASP A 410 3.09 -13.89 -32.92
N VAL A 411 3.90 -13.81 -33.98
CA VAL A 411 3.83 -14.66 -35.17
C VAL A 411 5.25 -14.87 -35.71
N ILE A 412 5.53 -16.04 -36.28
CA ILE A 412 6.83 -16.31 -36.91
C ILE A 412 6.76 -15.90 -38.39
N THR A 413 7.61 -14.95 -38.80
CA THR A 413 7.67 -14.42 -40.18
C THR A 413 8.99 -14.67 -40.88
N LEU A 414 10.00 -15.17 -40.15
CA LEU A 414 11.38 -15.40 -40.60
C LEU A 414 12.16 -14.13 -40.96
N LYS A 415 11.57 -12.95 -40.83
CA LYS A 415 12.24 -11.65 -41.08
C LYS A 415 13.12 -11.26 -39.90
N GLU A 416 12.72 -11.64 -38.69
CA GLU A 416 13.45 -11.45 -37.46
C GLU A 416 14.73 -12.30 -37.38
N ASP A 417 15.77 -11.79 -36.74
CA ASP A 417 17.04 -12.51 -36.52
C ASP A 417 16.96 -13.45 -35.29
N ASN A 418 16.04 -13.20 -34.36
CA ASN A 418 15.78 -14.00 -33.17
C ASN A 418 14.28 -13.95 -32.82
N LEU A 419 13.74 -15.05 -32.28
CA LEU A 419 12.35 -15.12 -31.78
C LEU A 419 12.10 -14.29 -30.51
N TYR A 420 13.17 -13.75 -29.90
CA TYR A 420 13.12 -13.00 -28.66
C TYR A 420 13.99 -11.76 -28.73
N THR A 421 13.49 -10.66 -28.17
CA THR A 421 14.21 -9.39 -28.05
C THR A 421 14.35 -9.02 -26.57
N PRO A 422 15.53 -8.58 -26.09
CA PRO A 422 15.70 -8.19 -24.70
C PRO A 422 14.70 -7.10 -24.30
N MET A 423 14.14 -7.21 -23.10
CA MET A 423 13.40 -6.11 -22.48
C MET A 423 14.39 -5.03 -22.02
N SER A 424 14.00 -3.77 -22.18
CA SER A 424 14.68 -2.63 -21.56
C SER A 424 14.50 -2.65 -20.04
N ASP A 425 15.39 -1.97 -19.32
CA ASP A 425 15.29 -1.84 -17.86
C ASP A 425 13.96 -1.18 -17.45
N ALA A 426 13.46 -0.22 -18.23
CA ALA A 426 12.16 0.41 -17.99
C ALA A 426 10.99 -0.57 -18.11
N GLU A 427 11.03 -1.48 -19.09
CA GLU A 427 10.01 -2.54 -19.23
C GLU A 427 10.10 -3.56 -18.10
N LYS A 428 11.31 -3.98 -17.71
CA LYS A 428 11.52 -4.88 -16.55
C LYS A 428 11.02 -4.23 -15.25
N LEU A 429 11.24 -2.94 -15.08
CA LEU A 429 10.82 -2.17 -13.91
C LEU A 429 9.29 -2.02 -13.84
N ALA A 430 8.64 -1.73 -14.98
CA ALA A 430 7.20 -1.55 -15.10
C ALA A 430 6.40 -2.86 -15.04
N TYR A 431 7.03 -4.01 -15.29
CA TYR A 431 6.35 -5.30 -15.36
C TYR A 431 5.54 -5.63 -14.09
N LEU A 432 4.27 -6.00 -14.27
CA LEU A 432 3.41 -6.61 -13.26
C LEU A 432 2.90 -7.95 -13.82
N PRO A 433 2.98 -9.05 -13.03
CA PRO A 433 2.38 -10.32 -13.42
C PRO A 433 0.92 -10.18 -13.84
N VAL A 434 0.48 -11.02 -14.78
CA VAL A 434 -0.93 -11.04 -15.22
C VAL A 434 -1.90 -11.48 -14.11
N SER A 435 -1.37 -12.09 -13.04
CA SER A 435 -2.09 -12.34 -11.78
C SER A 435 -2.33 -11.07 -10.95
N GLY A 436 -1.64 -9.97 -11.23
CA GLY A 436 -1.66 -8.75 -10.43
C GLY A 436 -0.91 -8.88 -9.09
N PHE A 437 -0.28 -10.02 -8.81
CA PHE A 437 0.40 -10.30 -7.55
C PHE A 437 1.87 -9.86 -7.57
N LEU A 438 2.31 -9.22 -6.49
CA LEU A 438 3.69 -8.85 -6.20
C LEU A 438 4.10 -9.54 -4.90
N ASN A 439 4.84 -10.64 -4.98
CA ASN A 439 5.08 -11.53 -3.84
C ASN A 439 6.10 -11.00 -2.80
N ASP A 440 7.18 -10.34 -3.24
CA ASP A 440 8.29 -9.90 -2.37
C ASP A 440 8.35 -8.37 -2.35
N VAL A 441 7.53 -7.79 -1.47
CA VAL A 441 7.39 -6.36 -1.27
C VAL A 441 7.72 -6.00 0.17
N SER A 442 8.48 -4.92 0.36
CA SER A 442 8.87 -4.38 1.65
C SER A 442 8.42 -2.94 1.73
N ILE A 443 7.64 -2.58 2.75
CA ILE A 443 7.14 -1.21 2.94
C ILE A 443 7.52 -0.69 4.33
N THR A 444 8.12 0.50 4.36
CA THR A 444 8.30 1.31 5.57
C THR A 444 7.37 2.52 5.46
N ALA A 445 6.54 2.77 6.47
CA ALA A 445 5.64 3.93 6.47
C ALA A 445 5.58 4.61 7.84
N TYR A 446 5.98 5.88 7.88
CA TYR A 446 5.99 6.67 9.10
C TYR A 446 5.72 8.15 8.84
N THR A 447 5.32 8.84 9.89
CA THR A 447 5.21 10.29 9.95
C THR A 447 6.40 10.83 10.72
N HIS A 448 7.20 11.68 10.08
CA HIS A 448 8.32 12.37 10.68
C HIS A 448 7.86 13.72 11.24
N VAL A 449 7.94 13.89 12.55
CA VAL A 449 7.62 15.13 13.25
C VAL A 449 8.92 15.79 13.70
N VAL A 450 9.24 16.94 13.09
CA VAL A 450 10.47 17.69 13.34
C VAL A 450 10.15 19.08 13.85
N GLN A 451 10.94 19.53 14.81
CA GLN A 451 10.96 20.93 15.20
C GLN A 451 11.89 21.74 14.29
N ALA A 452 11.35 22.71 13.55
CA ALA A 452 12.09 23.52 12.59
C ALA A 452 13.30 24.23 13.24
N GLY A 453 14.52 23.98 12.76
CA GLY A 453 15.75 24.62 13.23
C GLY A 453 16.39 24.01 14.49
N ALA A 454 15.96 22.84 14.95
CA ALA A 454 16.66 22.09 15.99
C ALA A 454 18.01 21.55 15.45
N ALA A 455 19.09 21.76 16.21
CA ALA A 455 20.45 21.30 15.86
C ALA A 455 20.73 19.87 16.37
N ASP A 456 19.76 19.25 17.03
CA ASP A 456 19.94 18.05 17.83
C ASP A 456 18.94 16.96 17.37
N GLU A 457 19.45 15.79 16.96
CA GLU A 457 18.67 14.64 16.46
C GLU A 457 17.72 14.08 17.54
N THR A 458 17.93 14.46 18.81
CA THR A 458 17.12 14.04 19.98
C THR A 458 15.69 14.60 20.02
N LYS A 459 15.31 15.46 19.05
CA LYS A 459 13.96 16.07 18.94
C LYS A 459 13.16 15.60 17.72
N GLU A 460 13.67 14.62 16.99
CA GLU A 460 12.93 13.95 15.92
C GLU A 460 12.00 12.90 16.52
N GLN A 461 10.73 12.95 16.13
CA GLN A 461 9.79 11.89 16.47
C GLN A 461 9.26 11.25 15.22
N TYR A 462 9.18 9.94 15.26
CA TYR A 462 8.55 9.14 14.23
C TYR A 462 7.21 8.66 14.79
N ARG A 463 6.20 8.51 13.94
CA ARG A 463 4.93 7.90 14.31
C ARG A 463 4.50 6.99 13.20
N LYS A 464 3.66 6.03 13.53
CA LYS A 464 3.05 5.15 12.55
C LYS A 464 2.24 5.98 11.52
N LEU A 465 2.40 5.65 10.25
CA LEU A 465 1.56 6.14 9.16
C LEU A 465 0.72 4.98 8.62
N ASP A 466 -0.57 5.00 8.89
CA ASP A 466 -1.51 4.11 8.21
C ASP A 466 -1.75 4.61 6.78
N PHE A 467 -1.75 3.68 5.83
CA PHE A 467 -2.07 3.94 4.43
C PHE A 467 -3.04 2.89 3.90
N GLU A 468 -3.64 3.19 2.76
CA GLU A 468 -4.33 2.25 1.90
C GLU A 468 -3.75 2.34 0.49
N ILE A 469 -3.80 1.23 -0.25
CA ILE A 469 -3.49 1.22 -1.69
C ILE A 469 -4.77 1.51 -2.48
N GLN A 470 -4.64 2.41 -3.46
CA GLN A 470 -5.64 2.61 -4.50
C GLN A 470 -5.06 2.25 -5.87
N TRP A 471 -5.91 1.76 -6.76
CA TRP A 471 -5.53 1.47 -8.15
C TRP A 471 -6.51 1.99 -9.18
N SER A 472 -6.04 2.13 -10.42
CA SER A 472 -6.81 2.62 -11.56
C SER A 472 -6.34 1.99 -12.87
N PHE A 473 -7.25 1.82 -13.83
CA PHE A 473 -6.91 1.36 -15.19
C PHE A 473 -6.66 2.51 -16.18
N ASN A 474 -7.16 3.72 -15.87
CA ASN A 474 -7.02 4.91 -16.71
C ASN A 474 -6.24 6.05 -16.04
N GLY A 475 -5.95 5.91 -14.75
CA GLY A 475 -5.25 6.91 -13.94
C GLY A 475 -6.15 8.06 -13.46
N THR A 476 -7.47 7.94 -13.62
CA THR A 476 -8.45 8.94 -13.18
C THR A 476 -9.52 8.35 -12.27
N ASP A 477 -9.97 7.13 -12.54
CA ASP A 477 -10.98 6.42 -11.74
C ASP A 477 -10.29 5.47 -10.76
N TRP A 478 -10.28 5.85 -9.48
CA TRP A 478 -9.53 5.16 -8.44
C TRP A 478 -10.44 4.26 -7.59
N MET A 479 -10.01 3.01 -7.42
CA MET A 479 -10.63 2.03 -6.52
C MET A 479 -9.77 1.88 -5.27
N SER A 480 -10.41 1.77 -4.10
CA SER A 480 -9.74 1.55 -2.81
C SER A 480 -9.68 0.07 -2.48
N GLU A 481 -8.59 -0.39 -1.86
CA GLU A 481 -8.44 -1.77 -1.38
C GLU A 481 -9.47 -2.19 -0.33
N LYS A 482 -10.05 -1.23 0.40
CA LYS A 482 -10.93 -1.52 1.55
C LYS A 482 -12.16 -2.33 1.14
N GLY A 483 -12.22 -3.54 1.68
CA GLY A 483 -13.33 -4.48 1.46
C GLY A 483 -13.34 -5.10 0.06
N GLN A 484 -12.30 -4.88 -0.75
CA GLN A 484 -12.18 -5.50 -2.06
C GLN A 484 -11.54 -6.87 -1.94
N LYS A 485 -12.07 -7.78 -2.74
CA LYS A 485 -11.53 -9.13 -2.93
C LYS A 485 -11.55 -9.46 -4.41
N ASP A 486 -10.65 -10.33 -4.83
CA ASP A 486 -10.71 -10.90 -6.17
C ASP A 486 -11.90 -11.88 -6.31
N SER A 487 -12.02 -12.50 -7.48
CA SER A 487 -13.06 -13.50 -7.77
C SER A 487 -13.01 -14.75 -6.87
N HIS A 488 -11.91 -14.98 -6.16
CA HIS A 488 -11.66 -16.19 -5.36
C HIS A 488 -11.46 -15.87 -3.87
N ASP A 489 -12.01 -14.73 -3.42
CA ASP A 489 -12.07 -14.26 -2.04
C ASP A 489 -10.70 -13.89 -1.42
N ASN A 490 -9.68 -13.62 -2.23
CA ASN A 490 -8.39 -13.11 -1.75
C ASN A 490 -8.48 -11.59 -1.51
N PRO A 491 -8.03 -11.08 -0.35
CA PRO A 491 -7.97 -9.64 -0.09
C PRO A 491 -7.07 -8.93 -1.10
N MET A 492 -7.56 -7.84 -1.68
CA MET A 492 -6.77 -7.01 -2.59
C MET A 492 -6.01 -5.92 -1.81
N GLY A 493 -4.96 -5.37 -2.41
CA GLY A 493 -4.10 -4.35 -1.79
C GLY A 493 -2.91 -4.94 -1.04
N TRP A 494 -2.53 -4.32 0.07
CA TRP A 494 -1.37 -4.72 0.87
C TRP A 494 -1.64 -5.94 1.79
N CYS A 495 -0.77 -6.96 1.72
CA CYS A 495 -0.87 -8.22 2.47
C CYS A 495 0.43 -8.55 3.24
N PRO A 496 0.59 -8.13 4.51
CA PRO A 496 1.80 -8.38 5.31
C PRO A 496 1.90 -9.83 5.85
N ILE A 497 3.13 -10.38 5.97
CA ILE A 497 3.39 -11.81 6.29
C ILE A 497 3.00 -12.23 7.72
N SER A 498 3.19 -11.38 8.74
CA SER A 498 3.16 -11.84 10.14
C SER A 498 2.38 -10.97 11.14
N THR A 499 1.43 -10.14 10.70
CA THR A 499 0.68 -9.29 11.64
C THR A 499 -0.78 -9.08 11.22
N PRO A 500 -1.77 -9.48 12.05
CA PRO A 500 -3.16 -9.04 11.86
C PRO A 500 -3.40 -7.57 12.24
N LYS A 501 -2.34 -6.80 12.54
CA LYS A 501 -2.41 -5.43 13.05
C LYS A 501 -1.23 -4.63 12.52
N THR A 502 -1.56 -3.50 11.89
CA THR A 502 -0.72 -2.30 11.71
C THR A 502 0.48 -2.41 10.76
N ILE A 503 0.39 -1.63 9.69
CA ILE A 503 1.31 -1.46 8.55
C ILE A 503 2.76 -1.06 8.92
N ALA A 504 3.00 -0.59 10.14
CA ALA A 504 4.31 -0.22 10.66
C ALA A 504 4.65 -1.04 11.90
N ASP A 505 5.93 -1.37 12.11
CA ASP A 505 6.41 -1.98 13.35
C ASP A 505 6.19 -1.00 14.52
N ASN A 506 5.46 -1.45 15.55
CA ASN A 506 5.13 -0.62 16.73
C ASN A 506 6.33 -0.43 17.68
N THR A 507 7.47 -1.07 17.41
CA THR A 507 8.70 -1.00 18.20
C THR A 507 9.83 -0.25 17.50
N ASP A 508 9.88 -0.28 16.16
CA ASP A 508 10.77 0.53 15.33
C ASP A 508 10.04 1.01 14.07
N TRP A 509 9.51 2.23 14.10
CA TRP A 509 8.70 2.79 13.02
C TRP A 509 9.43 2.96 11.68
N LYS A 510 10.75 2.84 11.65
CA LYS A 510 11.56 2.88 10.42
C LYS A 510 11.89 1.50 9.87
N SER A 511 11.55 0.44 10.59
CA SER A 511 11.80 -0.91 10.13
C SER A 511 10.80 -1.30 9.03
N PRO A 512 11.28 -1.88 7.91
CA PRO A 512 10.43 -2.34 6.82
C PRO A 512 9.55 -3.52 7.24
N VAL A 513 8.31 -3.53 6.76
CA VAL A 513 7.38 -4.67 6.87
C VAL A 513 7.35 -5.43 5.55
N SER A 514 7.69 -6.72 5.60
CA SER A 514 7.61 -7.63 4.45
C SER A 514 6.18 -8.14 4.23
N GLY A 515 5.80 -8.23 2.96
CA GLY A 515 4.47 -8.61 2.52
C GLY A 515 4.40 -8.75 1.01
N SER A 516 3.17 -8.82 0.52
CA SER A 516 2.83 -8.86 -0.89
C SER A 516 1.78 -7.80 -1.22
N ILE A 517 1.60 -7.51 -2.51
CA ILE A 517 0.51 -6.67 -3.00
C ILE A 517 -0.28 -7.44 -4.05
N LEU A 518 -1.61 -7.48 -3.89
CA LEU A 518 -2.53 -8.03 -4.90
C LEU A 518 -3.30 -6.89 -5.58
N LEU A 519 -2.98 -6.63 -6.84
CA LEU A 519 -3.71 -5.74 -7.75
C LEU A 519 -4.64 -6.57 -8.67
N PRO A 520 -5.56 -5.95 -9.43
CA PRO A 520 -6.43 -6.70 -10.33
C PRO A 520 -5.66 -7.57 -11.34
N ALA A 521 -5.96 -8.87 -11.34
CA ALA A 521 -5.53 -9.80 -12.39
C ALA A 521 -6.19 -9.48 -13.73
N GLN A 522 -5.56 -9.88 -14.83
CA GLN A 522 -6.21 -9.94 -16.14
C GLN A 522 -7.38 -10.94 -16.10
N ASP A 523 -8.46 -10.64 -16.81
CA ASP A 523 -9.69 -11.45 -16.78
C ASP A 523 -9.43 -12.88 -17.29
N GLN A 524 -8.55 -13.05 -18.28
CA GLN A 524 -8.16 -14.36 -18.78
C GLN A 524 -7.30 -15.15 -17.78
N PHE A 525 -6.55 -14.48 -16.89
CA PHE A 525 -5.85 -15.19 -15.82
C PHE A 525 -6.86 -15.79 -14.84
N ALA A 526 -7.82 -14.97 -14.36
CA ALA A 526 -8.89 -15.43 -13.47
C ALA A 526 -9.75 -16.54 -14.11
N TYR A 527 -10.08 -16.40 -15.41
CA TYR A 527 -10.78 -17.44 -16.17
C TYR A 527 -10.10 -18.81 -16.09
N MET A 528 -8.75 -18.85 -16.16
CA MET A 528 -8.01 -20.11 -16.07
C MET A 528 -7.98 -20.69 -14.64
N GLN A 529 -8.03 -19.83 -13.61
CA GLN A 529 -8.12 -20.28 -12.21
C GLN A 529 -9.44 -20.99 -11.94
N ASP A 530 -10.54 -20.50 -12.50
CA ASP A 530 -11.90 -21.04 -12.30
C ASP A 530 -12.02 -22.56 -12.58
N PHE A 531 -11.15 -23.14 -13.41
CA PHE A 531 -11.10 -24.60 -13.60
C PHE A 531 -10.72 -25.35 -12.33
N LEU A 532 -9.77 -24.84 -11.55
CA LEU A 532 -9.35 -25.40 -10.25
C LEU A 532 -10.41 -25.23 -9.17
N TYR A 533 -11.28 -24.22 -9.31
CA TYR A 533 -12.44 -24.01 -8.43
C TYR A 533 -13.69 -24.78 -8.88
N GLY A 534 -13.64 -25.47 -10.03
CA GLY A 534 -14.76 -26.26 -10.55
C GLY A 534 -15.88 -25.42 -11.17
N GLU A 535 -15.57 -24.18 -11.56
CA GLU A 535 -16.53 -23.21 -12.11
C GLU A 535 -16.54 -23.20 -13.65
N ARG A 536 -15.65 -23.97 -14.29
CA ARG A 536 -15.55 -24.10 -15.76
C ARG A 536 -15.73 -25.54 -16.22
N PRO A 537 -16.45 -25.77 -17.33
CA PRO A 537 -16.39 -27.05 -18.02
C PRO A 537 -15.05 -27.17 -18.75
N SER A 538 -14.43 -28.34 -18.66
CA SER A 538 -13.32 -28.73 -19.54
C SER A 538 -13.74 -28.69 -21.02
N ILE A 539 -12.76 -28.73 -21.93
CA ILE A 539 -13.02 -28.81 -23.37
C ILE A 539 -13.90 -30.01 -23.80
N GLU A 540 -13.94 -31.05 -22.97
CA GLU A 540 -14.78 -32.24 -23.17
C GLU A 540 -16.25 -31.99 -22.76
N GLY A 541 -16.60 -30.77 -22.33
CA GLY A 541 -17.93 -30.39 -21.84
C GLY A 541 -18.24 -30.89 -20.43
N ARG A 542 -17.23 -31.38 -19.69
CA ARG A 542 -17.38 -31.91 -18.33
C ARG A 542 -16.95 -30.89 -17.30
N THR A 543 -17.83 -30.53 -16.38
CA THR A 543 -17.47 -29.77 -15.18
C THR A 543 -16.97 -30.74 -14.11
N LEU A 544 -15.70 -30.63 -13.76
CA LEU A 544 -15.09 -31.43 -12.69
C LEU A 544 -15.26 -30.71 -11.34
N PRO A 545 -15.35 -31.43 -10.21
CA PRO A 545 -15.36 -30.81 -8.90
C PRO A 545 -14.10 -29.98 -8.66
N GLY A 546 -14.24 -28.82 -8.02
CA GLY A 546 -13.11 -27.98 -7.61
C GLY A 546 -12.12 -28.75 -6.74
N THR A 547 -10.84 -28.45 -6.93
CA THR A 547 -9.73 -29.09 -6.23
C THR A 547 -9.11 -28.19 -5.17
N VAL A 548 -9.27 -26.87 -5.31
CA VAL A 548 -8.80 -25.88 -4.34
C VAL A 548 -9.63 -25.91 -3.06
N THR A 549 -8.96 -25.94 -1.91
CA THR A 549 -9.61 -25.93 -0.60
C THR A 549 -9.30 -24.64 0.17
N PRO A 550 -10.18 -24.18 1.09
CA PRO A 550 -9.89 -22.97 1.89
C PRO A 550 -8.60 -23.06 2.71
N ALA A 551 -8.23 -24.26 3.17
CA ALA A 551 -7.06 -24.48 4.02
C ALA A 551 -5.76 -24.75 3.23
N GLY A 552 -5.85 -25.13 1.95
CA GLY A 552 -4.70 -25.58 1.17
C GLY A 552 -4.10 -26.90 1.67
N LYS A 553 -2.85 -27.18 1.24
CA LYS A 553 -2.08 -28.38 1.60
C LYS A 553 -0.79 -28.03 2.31
N GLY A 554 -0.59 -28.61 3.49
CA GLY A 554 0.62 -28.43 4.27
C GLY A 554 0.79 -26.99 4.79
N THR A 555 1.85 -26.80 5.57
CA THR A 555 2.30 -25.49 6.07
C THR A 555 3.80 -25.36 5.83
N GLU A 556 4.37 -24.16 5.98
CA GLU A 556 5.81 -23.99 5.82
C GLU A 556 6.64 -24.91 6.74
N THR A 557 6.17 -25.14 7.96
CA THR A 557 6.84 -26.00 8.96
C THR A 557 6.50 -27.48 8.82
N ALA A 558 5.39 -27.82 8.16
CA ALA A 558 4.93 -29.18 7.90
C ALA A 558 4.40 -29.29 6.46
N PRO A 559 5.28 -29.24 5.44
CA PRO A 559 4.88 -29.27 4.05
C PRO A 559 4.26 -30.62 3.68
N PHE A 560 3.28 -30.61 2.77
CA PHE A 560 2.62 -31.80 2.26
C PHE A 560 3.58 -32.61 1.39
N ASN A 561 3.82 -33.86 1.74
CA ASN A 561 4.75 -34.71 1.00
C ASN A 561 4.06 -35.34 -0.22
N LEU A 562 4.49 -34.93 -1.42
CA LEU A 562 3.92 -35.38 -2.69
C LEU A 562 4.15 -36.86 -3.00
N VAL A 563 5.00 -37.55 -2.24
CA VAL A 563 5.23 -39.00 -2.35
C VAL A 563 4.47 -39.77 -1.28
N THR A 564 4.61 -39.39 0.01
CA THR A 564 4.04 -40.18 1.11
C THR A 564 2.58 -39.84 1.39
N ASP A 565 2.18 -38.58 1.24
CA ASP A 565 0.88 -38.08 1.72
C ASP A 565 -0.17 -38.04 0.60
N ASN A 566 0.23 -38.28 -0.64
CA ASN A 566 -0.65 -38.32 -1.80
C ASN A 566 -1.74 -39.41 -1.67
N SER A 567 -2.83 -39.33 -2.45
CA SER A 567 -3.86 -40.37 -2.49
C SER A 567 -3.49 -41.57 -3.39
N VAL A 568 -2.38 -41.49 -4.12
CA VAL A 568 -1.95 -42.52 -5.06
C VAL A 568 -1.42 -43.74 -4.28
N LYS A 569 -1.81 -44.94 -4.71
CA LYS A 569 -1.40 -46.21 -4.08
C LYS A 569 0.13 -46.37 -4.05
N PHE A 570 0.81 -45.90 -5.09
CA PHE A 570 2.25 -46.03 -5.26
C PHE A 570 2.98 -44.88 -4.54
N LYS A 571 3.73 -45.24 -3.49
CA LYS A 571 4.51 -44.32 -2.65
C LYS A 571 5.97 -44.22 -3.11
N GLU A 572 6.13 -43.95 -4.41
CA GLU A 572 7.42 -43.82 -5.10
C GLU A 572 7.68 -42.36 -5.52
N SER A 573 8.94 -42.02 -5.75
CA SER A 573 9.31 -40.76 -6.41
C SER A 573 8.95 -40.80 -7.90
N ALA A 574 8.98 -39.65 -8.58
CA ALA A 574 8.72 -39.56 -10.01
C ALA A 574 9.47 -38.37 -10.61
N ASN A 575 9.41 -38.21 -11.94
CA ASN A 575 9.93 -37.01 -12.62
C ASN A 575 8.86 -35.91 -12.81
N CYS A 576 7.59 -36.25 -12.63
CA CYS A 576 6.49 -35.29 -12.59
C CYS A 576 5.71 -35.43 -11.28
N TYR A 577 5.34 -34.30 -10.68
CA TYR A 577 4.43 -34.25 -9.54
C TYR A 577 3.19 -33.43 -9.88
N ILE A 578 2.02 -34.02 -9.65
CA ILE A 578 0.73 -33.37 -9.87
C ILE A 578 0.34 -32.63 -8.59
N VAL A 579 0.00 -31.35 -8.74
CA VAL A 579 -0.52 -30.49 -7.69
C VAL A 579 -1.94 -30.07 -8.06
N ASN A 580 -2.86 -30.14 -7.11
CA ASN A 580 -4.27 -29.83 -7.34
C ASN A 580 -4.80 -28.72 -6.43
N ASP A 581 -3.99 -28.17 -5.52
CA ASP A 581 -4.42 -27.20 -4.51
C ASP A 581 -3.25 -26.25 -4.20
N HIS A 582 -3.49 -25.17 -3.46
CA HIS A 582 -2.43 -24.27 -2.99
C HIS A 582 -1.80 -24.82 -1.71
N GLY A 583 -0.62 -24.30 -1.35
CA GLY A 583 0.07 -24.63 -0.11
C GLY A 583 1.53 -25.03 -0.27
N TYR A 584 2.09 -25.60 0.79
CA TYR A 584 3.52 -25.93 0.90
C TYR A 584 3.74 -27.41 0.63
N TYR A 585 4.66 -27.71 -0.29
CA TYR A 585 4.90 -29.05 -0.80
C TYR A 585 6.35 -29.48 -0.60
N THR A 586 6.55 -30.80 -0.47
CA THR A 586 7.88 -31.40 -0.39
C THR A 586 7.93 -32.76 -1.09
N PHE A 587 9.11 -33.15 -1.59
CA PHE A 587 9.36 -34.52 -2.05
C PHE A 587 10.85 -34.90 -1.92
N PRO A 588 11.16 -36.20 -1.75
CA PRO A 588 12.53 -36.68 -1.57
C PRO A 588 13.35 -36.63 -2.85
N THR A 589 14.65 -36.32 -2.72
CA THR A 589 15.54 -36.11 -3.86
C THR A 589 16.13 -37.42 -4.40
N TYR A 590 15.37 -38.07 -5.27
CA TYR A 590 15.68 -39.38 -5.86
C TYR A 590 15.54 -39.36 -7.39
N TYR A 591 16.30 -40.19 -8.08
CA TYR A 591 16.21 -40.35 -9.54
C TYR A 591 14.91 -41.06 -9.92
N GLY A 592 14.05 -40.41 -10.72
CA GLY A 592 12.81 -40.97 -11.24
C GLY A 592 11.99 -41.72 -10.18
N ASN A 593 11.72 -43.01 -10.42
CA ASN A 593 10.91 -43.89 -9.56
C ASN A 593 11.73 -44.82 -8.65
N THR A 594 12.75 -44.29 -7.95
CA THR A 594 13.64 -45.10 -7.12
C THR A 594 13.41 -44.97 -5.61
N TYR A 595 12.67 -43.96 -5.15
CA TYR A 595 12.34 -43.84 -3.72
C TYR A 595 11.45 -45.00 -3.26
N ASN A 596 11.83 -45.63 -2.15
CA ASN A 596 11.12 -46.79 -1.57
C ASN A 596 10.98 -48.00 -2.53
N VAL A 597 11.88 -48.10 -3.51
CA VAL A 597 11.97 -49.23 -4.44
C VAL A 597 13.29 -49.97 -4.19
N THR A 598 13.20 -51.27 -3.87
CA THR A 598 14.37 -52.11 -3.56
C THR A 598 15.04 -52.71 -4.79
N SER A 599 14.34 -52.73 -5.92
CA SER A 599 14.85 -53.19 -7.21
C SER A 599 15.72 -52.12 -7.88
N THR A 600 16.73 -52.54 -8.64
CA THR A 600 17.54 -51.65 -9.49
C THR A 600 16.97 -51.49 -10.91
N SER A 601 15.81 -52.11 -11.19
CA SER A 601 15.20 -52.17 -12.52
C SER A 601 14.86 -50.82 -13.16
N SER A 602 14.80 -49.74 -12.38
CA SER A 602 14.57 -48.38 -12.91
C SER A 602 15.80 -47.77 -13.58
N TYR A 603 17.00 -48.25 -13.26
CA TYR A 603 18.26 -47.71 -13.78
C TYR A 603 19.26 -48.79 -14.22
N LYS A 604 18.84 -50.05 -14.23
CA LYS A 604 19.68 -51.17 -14.65
C LYS A 604 18.86 -52.26 -15.32
N TYR A 605 19.31 -52.71 -16.49
CA TYR A 605 18.74 -53.87 -17.17
C TYR A 605 18.89 -55.12 -16.32
N GLN A 606 17.77 -55.83 -16.07
CA GLN A 606 17.75 -56.96 -15.14
C GLN A 606 17.96 -58.32 -15.81
N GLY A 607 17.81 -58.41 -17.13
CA GLY A 607 18.05 -59.63 -17.89
C GLY A 607 19.54 -59.99 -18.03
N ALA A 608 19.82 -61.20 -18.50
CA ALA A 608 21.20 -61.60 -18.75
C ALA A 608 21.74 -60.86 -19.99
N ARG A 609 22.98 -60.35 -19.93
CA ARG A 609 23.54 -59.50 -21.00
C ARG A 609 23.66 -60.23 -22.34
N ASP A 610 23.84 -61.55 -22.30
CA ASP A 610 23.90 -62.45 -23.45
C ASP A 610 22.52 -62.78 -24.05
N GLU A 611 21.43 -62.48 -23.34
CA GLU A 611 20.06 -62.58 -23.88
C GLU A 611 19.69 -61.38 -24.76
N ILE A 612 20.49 -60.30 -24.75
CA ILE A 612 20.28 -59.15 -25.63
C ILE A 612 20.61 -59.59 -27.07
N PRO A 613 19.65 -59.49 -28.02
CA PRO A 613 19.93 -59.89 -29.39
C PRO A 613 21.06 -59.05 -30.00
N ALA A 614 22.02 -59.70 -30.66
CA ALA A 614 23.16 -59.04 -31.30
C ALA A 614 22.74 -57.92 -32.27
N ALA A 615 21.56 -58.04 -32.88
CA ALA A 615 21.00 -57.03 -33.78
C ALA A 615 20.67 -55.69 -33.10
N VAL A 616 20.53 -55.62 -31.77
CA VAL A 616 20.18 -54.40 -31.02
C VAL A 616 21.12 -54.10 -29.85
N ASP A 617 22.13 -54.93 -29.57
CA ASP A 617 23.03 -54.74 -28.42
C ASP A 617 23.69 -53.35 -28.38
N THR A 618 24.00 -52.78 -29.56
CA THR A 618 24.54 -51.42 -29.71
C THR A 618 23.51 -50.30 -29.51
N LEU A 619 22.30 -50.62 -29.08
CA LEU A 619 21.19 -49.68 -28.83
C LEU A 619 20.63 -49.78 -27.41
N VAL A 620 21.06 -50.78 -26.62
CA VAL A 620 20.52 -51.05 -25.28
C VAL A 620 21.46 -50.46 -24.23
N LEU A 621 20.97 -49.47 -23.47
CA LEU A 621 21.66 -48.93 -22.32
C LEU A 621 21.50 -49.88 -21.14
N LYS A 622 22.59 -50.55 -20.75
CA LYS A 622 22.60 -51.62 -19.73
C LYS A 622 22.56 -51.03 -18.31
N ASP A 623 23.35 -50.00 -18.09
CA ASP A 623 23.46 -49.26 -16.83
C ASP A 623 23.15 -47.79 -17.14
N PHE A 624 22.12 -47.24 -16.50
CA PHE A 624 21.66 -45.86 -16.72
C PHE A 624 22.57 -44.90 -15.96
N VAL A 625 22.68 -43.67 -16.47
CA VAL A 625 23.70 -42.72 -16.03
C VAL A 625 23.13 -41.42 -15.46
N ASP A 626 23.93 -40.76 -14.62
CA ASP A 626 23.61 -39.49 -14.01
C ASP A 626 24.04 -38.28 -14.85
N TYR A 627 24.01 -37.09 -14.24
CA TYR A 627 24.41 -35.81 -14.82
C TYR A 627 25.90 -35.73 -15.24
N ASN A 628 26.76 -36.62 -14.76
CA ASN A 628 28.16 -36.76 -15.16
C ASN A 628 28.39 -37.81 -16.24
N ASN A 629 27.34 -38.55 -16.64
CA ASN A 629 27.42 -39.78 -17.41
C ASN A 629 28.01 -40.96 -16.61
N ASP A 630 28.02 -40.87 -15.28
CA ASP A 630 28.45 -41.97 -14.41
C ASP A 630 27.28 -42.92 -14.16
N GLU A 631 27.55 -44.22 -14.06
CA GLU A 631 26.52 -45.23 -13.76
C GLU A 631 25.86 -44.96 -12.41
N ILE A 632 24.53 -45.06 -12.37
CA ILE A 632 23.77 -44.88 -11.14
C ILE A 632 23.92 -46.12 -10.25
N GLY A 633 24.65 -45.96 -9.15
CA GLY A 633 24.85 -47.02 -8.15
C GLY A 633 23.73 -47.12 -7.11
N GLN A 634 22.97 -46.03 -6.88
CA GLN A 634 21.87 -45.96 -5.93
C GLN A 634 20.82 -44.93 -6.38
N GLY A 635 19.57 -45.09 -5.92
CA GLY A 635 18.46 -44.20 -6.33
C GLY A 635 18.51 -42.78 -5.76
N SER A 636 19.14 -42.57 -4.60
CA SER A 636 19.23 -41.26 -3.96
C SER A 636 20.25 -40.35 -4.66
N ILE A 637 19.90 -39.08 -4.84
CA ILE A 637 20.78 -38.08 -5.44
C ILE A 637 21.66 -37.50 -4.34
N SER A 638 22.98 -37.66 -4.48
CA SER A 638 23.96 -37.22 -3.48
C SER A 638 24.58 -35.87 -3.82
N GLY A 639 25.04 -35.14 -2.80
CA GLY A 639 25.81 -33.90 -2.98
C GLY A 639 24.98 -32.67 -3.36
N VAL A 640 23.68 -32.66 -3.12
CA VAL A 640 22.82 -31.50 -3.39
C VAL A 640 23.13 -30.36 -2.42
N THR A 641 23.33 -29.15 -2.94
CA THR A 641 23.59 -27.94 -2.15
C THR A 641 22.37 -27.04 -2.05
N ASP A 642 21.58 -26.93 -3.13
CA ASP A 642 20.36 -26.11 -3.17
C ASP A 642 19.34 -26.65 -4.20
N ALA A 643 18.16 -26.03 -4.21
CA ALA A 643 17.12 -26.24 -5.21
C ALA A 643 16.65 -24.89 -5.76
N VAL A 644 16.30 -24.84 -7.04
CA VAL A 644 15.91 -23.61 -7.75
C VAL A 644 14.75 -23.86 -8.72
N LEU A 645 13.95 -22.83 -8.96
CA LEU A 645 13.03 -22.77 -10.09
C LEU A 645 13.82 -22.47 -11.38
N LEU A 646 13.59 -23.24 -12.43
CA LEU A 646 14.16 -22.98 -13.75
C LEU A 646 13.24 -22.12 -14.59
N TRP A 647 12.00 -22.57 -14.77
CA TRP A 647 10.96 -21.83 -15.48
C TRP A 647 9.56 -22.30 -15.05
N GLN A 648 8.56 -21.45 -15.29
CA GLN A 648 7.13 -21.75 -15.14
C GLN A 648 6.32 -21.05 -16.23
N ASP A 649 5.18 -21.59 -16.65
CA ASP A 649 4.34 -21.01 -17.73
C ASP A 649 3.14 -20.19 -17.22
N SER A 650 2.97 -20.09 -15.89
CA SER A 650 2.05 -19.19 -15.20
C SER A 650 2.86 -18.43 -14.14
N PRO A 651 2.68 -17.09 -13.98
CA PRO A 651 3.51 -16.31 -13.08
C PRO A 651 3.26 -16.70 -11.62
N ASP A 652 4.33 -16.83 -10.86
CA ASP A 652 4.32 -17.22 -9.45
C ASP A 652 3.50 -18.49 -9.15
N LEU A 653 3.43 -19.41 -10.12
CA LEU A 653 2.80 -20.72 -9.94
C LEU A 653 3.50 -21.55 -8.87
N VAL A 654 4.83 -21.49 -8.85
CA VAL A 654 5.70 -22.09 -7.83
C VAL A 654 6.68 -21.04 -7.32
N THR A 655 6.75 -20.90 -6.00
CA THR A 655 7.61 -19.96 -5.26
C THR A 655 8.37 -20.71 -4.15
N ASP A 656 9.27 -20.01 -3.44
CA ASP A 656 9.99 -20.51 -2.25
C ASP A 656 10.68 -21.87 -2.45
N VAL A 657 11.23 -22.11 -3.65
CA VAL A 657 11.94 -23.35 -3.95
C VAL A 657 13.23 -23.40 -3.13
N LYS A 658 13.33 -24.41 -2.26
CA LYS A 658 14.47 -24.62 -1.37
C LYS A 658 14.79 -26.09 -1.20
N TYR A 659 16.03 -26.38 -0.82
CA TYR A 659 16.47 -27.72 -0.44
C TYR A 659 16.61 -27.80 1.07
N SER A 660 15.96 -28.77 1.71
CA SER A 660 16.00 -28.94 3.17
C SER A 660 15.86 -30.41 3.55
N ASN A 661 16.73 -30.88 4.46
CA ASN A 661 16.68 -32.22 5.04
C ASN A 661 16.54 -33.37 4.03
N GLY A 662 17.25 -33.30 2.89
CA GLY A 662 17.20 -34.34 1.86
C GLY A 662 15.99 -34.25 0.91
N ASN A 663 15.20 -33.19 1.00
CA ASN A 663 14.01 -32.97 0.18
C ASN A 663 14.07 -31.64 -0.57
N VAL A 664 13.34 -31.61 -1.69
CA VAL A 664 12.98 -30.35 -2.37
C VAL A 664 11.67 -29.86 -1.78
N CYS A 665 11.62 -28.60 -1.39
CA CYS A 665 10.45 -27.92 -0.86
C CYS A 665 10.08 -26.74 -1.75
N PHE A 666 8.80 -26.44 -1.90
CA PHE A 666 8.30 -25.29 -2.64
C PHE A 666 6.90 -24.89 -2.17
N HIS A 667 6.44 -23.71 -2.58
CA HIS A 667 5.13 -23.15 -2.24
C HIS A 667 4.33 -22.85 -3.51
N VAL A 668 3.05 -23.17 -3.50
CA VAL A 668 2.06 -22.73 -4.51
C VAL A 668 1.14 -21.72 -3.83
N PRO A 669 1.30 -20.41 -4.09
CA PRO A 669 0.48 -19.38 -3.43
C PRO A 669 -0.99 -19.48 -3.84
N LYS A 670 -1.89 -19.08 -2.93
CA LYS A 670 -3.34 -19.12 -3.18
C LYS A 670 -3.76 -18.06 -4.20
N GLU A 671 -3.09 -16.92 -4.20
CA GLU A 671 -3.37 -15.74 -5.03
C GLU A 671 -3.03 -16.00 -6.50
N THR A 672 -2.05 -16.87 -6.77
CA THR A 672 -1.50 -17.11 -8.11
C THR A 672 -1.69 -18.52 -8.63
N ILE A 673 -2.31 -19.41 -7.83
CA ILE A 673 -2.58 -20.78 -8.27
C ILE A 673 -3.40 -20.76 -9.56
N ASN A 674 -2.88 -21.42 -10.59
CA ASN A 674 -3.52 -21.52 -11.89
C ASN A 674 -3.15 -22.87 -12.53
N GLN A 675 -3.84 -23.27 -13.59
CA GLN A 675 -3.36 -24.39 -14.40
C GLN A 675 -2.03 -24.02 -15.04
N GLY A 676 -1.03 -24.87 -14.89
CA GLY A 676 0.29 -24.56 -15.43
C GLY A 676 1.35 -25.59 -15.09
N ASN A 677 2.53 -25.35 -15.65
CA ASN A 677 3.70 -26.20 -15.63
C ASN A 677 4.89 -25.41 -15.11
N ALA A 678 5.67 -26.03 -14.23
CA ALA A 678 6.94 -25.50 -13.76
C ALA A 678 8.02 -26.59 -13.77
N VAL A 679 9.28 -26.19 -13.91
CA VAL A 679 10.43 -27.09 -13.77
C VAL A 679 11.33 -26.59 -12.66
N ILE A 680 11.56 -27.44 -11.67
CA ILE A 680 12.46 -27.18 -10.55
C ILE A 680 13.64 -28.15 -10.59
N ALA A 681 14.80 -27.71 -10.11
CA ALA A 681 16.03 -28.49 -10.17
C ALA A 681 16.83 -28.40 -8.89
N VAL A 682 17.63 -29.44 -8.63
CA VAL A 682 18.65 -29.43 -7.57
C VAL A 682 20.04 -29.27 -8.19
N ARG A 683 20.93 -28.58 -7.46
CA ARG A 683 22.27 -28.27 -7.95
C ARG A 683 23.35 -28.64 -6.94
N ASN A 684 24.57 -28.72 -7.44
CA ASN A 684 25.80 -28.65 -6.67
C ASN A 684 26.75 -27.69 -7.38
N ASN A 685 27.22 -26.65 -6.70
CA ASN A 685 28.10 -25.62 -7.28
C ASN A 685 27.53 -25.11 -8.62
N GLU A 686 26.27 -24.68 -8.61
CA GLU A 686 25.49 -24.18 -9.77
C GLU A 686 25.20 -25.19 -10.89
N LYS A 687 25.84 -26.36 -10.89
CA LYS A 687 25.60 -27.43 -11.85
C LYS A 687 24.34 -28.21 -11.49
N ILE A 688 23.38 -28.27 -12.41
CA ILE A 688 22.15 -29.05 -12.25
C ILE A 688 22.46 -30.54 -12.21
N LEU A 689 21.97 -31.22 -11.17
CA LEU A 689 22.11 -32.67 -10.99
C LEU A 689 20.89 -33.44 -11.49
N TRP A 690 19.72 -32.84 -11.32
CA TRP A 690 18.43 -33.38 -11.73
C TRP A 690 17.34 -32.30 -11.69
N SER A 691 16.24 -32.54 -12.40
CA SER A 691 15.08 -31.64 -12.44
C SER A 691 13.77 -32.41 -12.51
N TRP A 692 12.70 -31.78 -12.06
CA TRP A 692 11.35 -32.32 -11.97
C TRP A 692 10.35 -31.36 -12.58
N HIS A 693 9.31 -31.93 -13.21
CA HIS A 693 8.13 -31.22 -13.66
C HIS A 693 7.10 -31.14 -12.53
N ILE A 694 6.64 -29.93 -12.23
CA ILE A 694 5.50 -29.69 -11.35
C ILE A 694 4.34 -29.28 -12.25
N TRP A 695 3.25 -30.02 -12.19
CA TRP A 695 2.06 -29.77 -12.98
C TRP A 695 0.88 -29.45 -12.07
N VAL A 696 0.45 -28.19 -12.11
CA VAL A 696 -0.74 -27.74 -11.38
C VAL A 696 -1.94 -27.88 -12.30
N THR A 697 -2.93 -28.66 -11.88
CA THR A 697 -4.12 -28.94 -12.69
C THR A 697 -5.34 -29.27 -11.85
N HIS A 698 -6.52 -28.99 -12.39
CA HIS A 698 -7.80 -29.41 -11.82
C HIS A 698 -8.09 -30.90 -12.10
N ARG A 699 -7.37 -31.52 -13.05
CA ARG A 699 -7.59 -32.92 -13.45
C ARG A 699 -6.92 -33.88 -12.45
N LYS A 700 -7.72 -34.65 -11.72
CA LYS A 700 -7.22 -35.73 -10.86
C LYS A 700 -6.89 -36.98 -11.67
N TRP A 701 -5.76 -37.60 -11.37
CA TRP A 701 -5.29 -38.84 -12.00
C TRP A 701 -5.44 -40.00 -11.00
N ASP A 702 -6.68 -40.23 -10.56
CA ASP A 702 -7.06 -41.28 -9.61
C ASP A 702 -8.01 -42.31 -10.24
N GLU A 703 -8.52 -43.25 -9.44
CA GLU A 703 -9.39 -44.34 -9.89
C GLU A 703 -10.68 -43.90 -10.59
N ASN A 704 -11.19 -42.70 -10.31
CA ASN A 704 -12.37 -42.15 -10.96
C ASN A 704 -12.08 -41.63 -12.37
N SER A 705 -10.80 -41.45 -12.70
CA SER A 705 -10.32 -40.99 -14.01
C SER A 705 -9.79 -42.13 -14.89
N TRP A 706 -9.77 -43.37 -14.39
CA TRP A 706 -9.21 -44.51 -15.11
C TRP A 706 -10.09 -44.90 -16.29
N ILE A 707 -9.49 -44.92 -17.48
CA ILE A 707 -10.13 -45.42 -18.69
C ILE A 707 -9.43 -46.70 -19.12
N GLN A 708 -10.12 -47.83 -18.98
CA GLN A 708 -9.59 -49.14 -19.36
C GLN A 708 -9.81 -49.41 -20.85
N LEU A 709 -8.76 -49.85 -21.53
CA LEU A 709 -8.79 -50.31 -22.92
C LEU A 709 -8.85 -51.84 -22.99
N SER A 710 -9.33 -52.38 -24.10
CA SER A 710 -9.46 -53.83 -24.33
C SER A 710 -8.13 -54.49 -24.70
N SER A 711 -7.20 -53.74 -25.27
CA SER A 711 -5.84 -54.21 -25.57
C SER A 711 -5.06 -54.63 -24.33
N MET A 712 -4.31 -55.73 -24.48
CA MET A 712 -3.60 -56.40 -23.39
C MET A 712 -2.08 -56.29 -23.54
N ASN A 713 -1.40 -56.16 -22.40
CA ASN A 713 0.06 -56.25 -22.31
C ASN A 713 0.56 -57.72 -22.36
N GLU A 714 1.88 -57.93 -22.28
CA GLU A 714 2.48 -59.28 -22.31
C GLU A 714 2.03 -60.21 -21.16
N TYR A 715 1.54 -59.65 -20.05
CA TYR A 715 0.98 -60.38 -18.91
C TYR A 715 -0.54 -60.57 -18.98
N GLN A 716 -1.17 -60.33 -20.14
CA GLN A 716 -2.62 -60.45 -20.34
C GLN A 716 -3.44 -59.54 -19.40
N LYS A 717 -2.91 -58.35 -19.08
CA LYS A 717 -3.62 -57.31 -18.32
C LYS A 717 -3.99 -56.15 -19.24
N PRO A 718 -5.19 -55.56 -19.09
CA PRO A 718 -5.66 -54.47 -19.93
C PRO A 718 -4.87 -53.19 -19.65
N PHE A 719 -4.67 -52.36 -20.67
CA PHE A 719 -4.09 -51.02 -20.50
C PHE A 719 -5.11 -50.06 -19.86
N ILE A 720 -4.61 -49.10 -19.07
CA ILE A 720 -5.42 -48.05 -18.43
C ILE A 720 -4.75 -46.73 -18.78
N ILE A 721 -5.37 -45.96 -19.66
CA ILE A 721 -4.81 -44.73 -20.21
C ILE A 721 -5.16 -43.52 -19.34
N ALA A 722 -4.23 -42.57 -19.25
CA ALA A 722 -4.46 -41.30 -18.58
C ALA A 722 -5.59 -40.49 -19.25
N PRO A 723 -6.33 -39.67 -18.47
CA PRO A 723 -7.48 -38.92 -18.97
C PRO A 723 -7.12 -37.83 -19.99
N CYS A 724 -5.89 -37.31 -19.95
CA CYS A 724 -5.39 -36.30 -20.89
C CYS A 724 -3.88 -36.44 -21.08
N ASN A 725 -3.32 -35.62 -21.98
CA ASN A 725 -1.87 -35.50 -22.12
C ASN A 725 -1.23 -34.94 -20.83
N LEU A 726 0.02 -35.32 -20.57
CA LEU A 726 0.78 -34.81 -19.42
C LEU A 726 1.08 -33.32 -19.60
N GLY A 727 0.86 -32.53 -18.54
CA GLY A 727 1.09 -31.08 -18.55
C GLY A 727 0.01 -30.28 -19.27
N TYR A 728 -1.13 -30.89 -19.61
CA TYR A 728 -2.20 -30.23 -20.34
C TYR A 728 -2.94 -29.19 -19.51
N CYS A 729 -3.06 -27.98 -20.06
CA CYS A 729 -3.89 -26.88 -19.58
C CYS A 729 -5.05 -26.64 -20.55
N GLU A 730 -6.21 -26.31 -20.01
CA GLU A 730 -7.42 -26.07 -20.82
C GLU A 730 -7.28 -24.84 -21.72
N PRO A 731 -8.04 -24.78 -22.83
CA PRO A 731 -8.06 -23.63 -23.72
C PRO A 731 -8.46 -22.33 -23.03
N HIS A 732 -7.92 -21.21 -23.51
CA HIS A 732 -8.29 -19.89 -23.04
C HIS A 732 -8.18 -18.82 -24.15
N GLY A 733 -8.90 -17.72 -23.95
CA GLY A 733 -8.84 -16.56 -24.83
C GLY A 733 -7.56 -15.74 -24.66
N GLY A 734 -7.43 -14.71 -25.48
CA GLY A 734 -6.34 -13.74 -25.37
C GLY A 734 -6.81 -12.46 -24.70
N GLU A 735 -5.88 -11.75 -24.08
CA GLU A 735 -6.11 -10.44 -23.48
C GLU A 735 -4.93 -9.52 -23.81
N ALA A 736 -5.25 -8.27 -24.16
CA ALA A 736 -4.24 -7.29 -24.56
C ALA A 736 -3.41 -6.85 -23.36
N GLU A 737 -2.19 -6.39 -23.63
CA GLU A 737 -1.40 -5.66 -22.66
C GLU A 737 -2.20 -4.47 -22.09
N ARG A 738 -2.11 -4.25 -20.78
CA ARG A 738 -2.80 -3.14 -20.11
C ARG A 738 -1.96 -2.55 -18.99
N ASN A 739 -2.20 -1.26 -18.72
CA ASN A 739 -1.56 -0.56 -17.61
C ASN A 739 -2.44 -0.60 -16.36
N ILE A 740 -1.80 -0.67 -15.20
CA ILE A 740 -2.41 -0.46 -13.89
C ILE A 740 -1.63 0.65 -13.19
N PHE A 741 -2.35 1.65 -12.71
CA PHE A 741 -1.81 2.73 -11.91
C PHE A 741 -2.09 2.42 -10.44
N MET A 742 -1.11 2.63 -9.58
CA MET A 742 -1.21 2.42 -8.14
C MET A 742 -0.77 3.69 -7.40
N ARG A 743 -1.43 4.04 -6.31
CA ARG A 743 -1.01 5.12 -5.40
C ARG A 743 -1.31 4.77 -3.95
N PHE A 744 -0.59 5.42 -3.05
CA PHE A 744 -0.86 5.35 -1.61
C PHE A 744 -1.75 6.51 -1.19
N VAL A 745 -2.72 6.21 -0.32
CA VAL A 745 -3.57 7.19 0.32
C VAL A 745 -3.46 7.01 1.83
N ALA A 746 -3.18 8.08 2.56
CA ALA A 746 -3.14 8.09 4.02
C ALA A 746 -4.18 9.07 4.57
N ASP A 747 -4.21 9.23 5.89
CA ASP A 747 -5.11 10.18 6.54
C ASP A 747 -4.87 11.61 5.97
N PRO A 748 -5.89 12.24 5.34
CA PRO A 748 -5.78 13.60 4.80
C PRO A 748 -5.25 14.61 5.81
N LYS A 749 -5.47 14.39 7.11
CA LYS A 749 -4.91 15.23 8.17
C LYS A 749 -3.37 15.25 8.14
N LEU A 750 -2.71 14.12 7.85
CA LEU A 750 -1.24 14.02 7.90
C LEU A 750 -0.53 14.43 6.60
N VAL A 751 -1.23 14.34 5.46
CA VAL A 751 -0.64 14.55 4.11
C VAL A 751 -1.19 15.78 3.39
N GLY A 752 -2.33 16.31 3.83
CA GLY A 752 -3.07 17.38 3.16
C GLY A 752 -3.90 16.92 1.95
N GLY A 753 -4.80 17.80 1.50
CA GLY A 753 -5.60 17.56 0.29
C GLY A 753 -6.56 16.39 0.43
N ASN A 754 -6.50 15.44 -0.52
CA ASN A 754 -7.37 14.27 -0.61
C ASN A 754 -6.77 13.00 0.05
N GLY A 755 -5.67 13.12 0.80
CA GLY A 755 -5.00 11.96 1.39
C GLY A 755 -3.94 11.30 0.50
N VAL A 756 -3.74 11.74 -0.75
CA VAL A 756 -2.81 11.09 -1.67
C VAL A 756 -1.36 11.48 -1.37
N ILE A 757 -0.49 10.48 -1.29
CA ILE A 757 0.95 10.66 -1.09
C ILE A 757 1.58 11.32 -2.32
N LEU A 758 2.42 12.33 -2.08
CA LEU A 758 3.16 13.06 -3.12
C LEU A 758 4.52 12.43 -3.42
N ASN A 759 5.12 12.76 -4.56
CA ASN A 759 6.42 12.20 -4.96
C ASN A 759 7.55 12.48 -3.96
N GLU A 760 7.55 13.63 -3.28
CA GLU A 760 8.54 13.96 -2.24
C GLU A 760 8.38 13.14 -0.95
N GLN A 761 7.23 12.48 -0.78
CA GLN A 761 6.86 11.68 0.38
C GLN A 761 7.01 10.17 0.12
N LEU A 762 7.25 9.76 -1.13
CA LEU A 762 7.45 8.37 -1.52
C LEU A 762 8.90 8.14 -1.96
N THR A 763 9.52 7.07 -1.47
CA THR A 763 10.72 6.45 -2.07
C THR A 763 10.31 5.09 -2.65
N ILE A 764 10.75 4.78 -3.88
CA ILE A 764 10.38 3.51 -4.52
C ILE A 764 11.59 2.88 -5.21
N ASN A 765 11.83 1.62 -4.90
CA ASN A 765 12.82 0.76 -5.54
C ASN A 765 12.08 -0.42 -6.19
N GLY A 766 12.29 -0.66 -7.48
CA GLY A 766 11.68 -1.81 -8.19
C GLY A 766 10.36 -1.53 -8.93
N ALA A 767 9.93 -0.27 -9.05
CA ALA A 767 8.84 0.15 -9.95
C ALA A 767 8.99 1.61 -10.44
N PRO A 768 8.43 1.97 -11.61
CA PRO A 768 8.53 3.31 -12.15
C PRO A 768 7.40 4.22 -11.65
N ARG A 769 7.69 5.52 -11.59
CA ARG A 769 6.67 6.55 -11.35
C ARG A 769 6.23 7.18 -12.66
N LYS A 770 4.97 7.63 -12.71
CA LYS A 770 4.41 8.39 -13.83
C LYS A 770 5.06 9.77 -13.97
N SER A 771 5.40 10.39 -12.85
CA SER A 771 6.08 11.69 -12.76
C SER A 771 7.10 11.66 -11.63
N SER A 772 8.11 12.53 -11.72
CA SER A 772 9.11 12.74 -10.67
C SER A 772 9.00 14.12 -10.03
N GLU A 773 8.01 14.94 -10.43
CA GLU A 773 7.80 16.27 -9.88
C GLU A 773 7.40 16.19 -8.39
N PRO A 774 8.16 16.80 -7.47
CA PRO A 774 8.02 16.59 -6.01
C PRO A 774 6.61 16.77 -5.45
N LYS A 775 5.86 17.75 -5.98
CA LYS A 775 4.54 18.16 -5.49
C LYS A 775 3.36 17.50 -6.23
N GLU A 776 3.63 16.61 -7.19
CA GLU A 776 2.58 15.84 -7.86
C GLU A 776 2.26 14.54 -7.10
N GLU A 777 1.05 14.01 -7.32
CA GLU A 777 0.62 12.71 -6.77
C GLU A 777 1.60 11.61 -7.18
N ALA A 778 2.04 10.80 -6.20
CA ALA A 778 2.93 9.69 -6.42
C ALA A 778 2.18 8.51 -7.04
N VAL A 779 2.07 8.52 -8.37
CA VAL A 779 1.44 7.47 -9.15
C VAL A 779 2.49 6.51 -9.70
N ILE A 780 2.42 5.26 -9.27
CA ILE A 780 3.24 4.14 -9.74
C ILE A 780 2.56 3.54 -10.97
N THR A 781 3.32 3.26 -12.03
CA THR A 781 2.79 2.71 -13.27
C THR A 781 3.28 1.30 -13.48
N PHE A 782 2.35 0.35 -13.61
CA PHE A 782 2.62 -1.03 -13.93
C PHE A 782 2.05 -1.40 -15.29
N THR A 783 2.66 -2.39 -15.95
CA THR A 783 2.19 -2.96 -17.21
C THR A 783 2.05 -4.47 -17.05
N GLN A 784 0.83 -4.96 -17.24
CA GLN A 784 0.55 -6.39 -17.35
C GLN A 784 0.71 -6.80 -18.82
N PRO A 785 1.58 -7.78 -19.14
CA PRO A 785 1.82 -8.18 -20.52
C PRO A 785 0.59 -8.84 -21.14
N LYS A 786 0.56 -8.91 -22.46
CA LYS A 786 -0.47 -9.63 -23.23
C LYS A 786 -0.55 -11.11 -22.81
N ILE A 787 -1.75 -11.63 -22.62
CA ILE A 787 -2.03 -13.08 -22.62
C ILE A 787 -2.39 -13.48 -24.06
N ALA A 788 -1.56 -14.31 -24.68
CA ALA A 788 -1.86 -14.84 -26.01
C ALA A 788 -2.89 -15.99 -25.91
N ALA A 789 -3.86 -16.02 -26.83
CA ALA A 789 -4.88 -17.08 -26.84
C ALA A 789 -4.28 -18.45 -27.14
N SER A 790 -4.82 -19.48 -26.48
CA SER A 790 -4.45 -20.89 -26.66
C SER A 790 -5.71 -21.69 -27.00
N VAL A 791 -6.02 -21.83 -28.30
CA VAL A 791 -7.34 -22.33 -28.72
C VAL A 791 -7.52 -23.84 -28.49
N ALA A 792 -6.45 -24.63 -28.57
CA ALA A 792 -6.47 -26.07 -28.28
C ALA A 792 -6.11 -26.41 -26.82
N GLY A 793 -5.92 -25.39 -25.98
CA GLY A 793 -5.12 -25.54 -24.76
C GLY A 793 -3.64 -25.76 -25.11
N ASP A 794 -2.86 -26.10 -24.10
CA ASP A 794 -1.42 -26.29 -24.25
C ASP A 794 -0.92 -27.43 -23.37
N ASN A 795 0.20 -28.05 -23.75
CA ASN A 795 0.87 -29.04 -22.92
C ASN A 795 2.39 -28.99 -23.10
N THR A 796 3.10 -29.51 -22.11
CA THR A 796 4.55 -29.69 -22.21
C THR A 796 4.95 -30.68 -23.32
N TYR A 797 6.12 -30.49 -23.90
CA TYR A 797 6.73 -31.45 -24.82
C TYR A 797 7.88 -32.21 -24.17
N TYR A 798 8.26 -33.36 -24.75
CA TYR A 798 9.36 -34.21 -24.32
C TYR A 798 10.11 -34.76 -25.53
N GLN A 799 11.43 -34.69 -25.54
CA GLN A 799 12.24 -35.40 -26.53
C GLN A 799 12.40 -36.87 -26.15
N TRP A 800 12.55 -37.74 -27.15
CA TRP A 800 12.65 -39.20 -26.93
C TRP A 800 13.72 -39.53 -25.88
N GLY A 801 13.29 -40.09 -24.76
CA GLY A 801 14.17 -40.53 -23.68
C GLY A 801 14.59 -39.47 -22.68
N ARG A 802 14.12 -38.22 -22.80
CA ARG A 802 14.31 -37.20 -21.78
C ARG A 802 13.12 -37.19 -20.80
N LYS A 803 13.42 -36.91 -19.54
CA LYS A 803 12.42 -36.66 -18.49
C LYS A 803 11.97 -35.20 -18.40
N ASP A 804 12.71 -34.29 -19.03
CA ASP A 804 12.54 -32.86 -18.84
C ASP A 804 11.32 -32.38 -19.61
N ALA A 805 10.36 -31.79 -18.88
CA ALA A 805 9.28 -31.05 -19.50
C ALA A 805 9.86 -29.85 -20.26
N MET A 806 9.38 -29.65 -21.48
CA MET A 806 9.75 -28.53 -22.34
C MET A 806 8.56 -27.60 -22.51
N LEU A 807 8.88 -26.33 -22.74
CA LEU A 807 7.92 -25.25 -22.85
C LEU A 807 6.75 -25.60 -23.80
N PRO A 808 5.48 -25.35 -23.41
CA PRO A 808 4.35 -25.57 -24.29
C PRO A 808 4.33 -24.65 -25.52
N GLY A 809 3.53 -25.05 -26.51
CA GLY A 809 3.20 -24.25 -27.68
C GLY A 809 1.74 -23.84 -27.67
N ILE A 810 1.45 -22.67 -28.23
CA ILE A 810 0.10 -22.15 -28.39
C ILE A 810 -0.16 -21.76 -29.84
N HIS A 811 -1.44 -21.73 -30.20
CA HIS A 811 -1.87 -21.23 -31.49
C HIS A 811 -3.25 -20.59 -31.40
N ASN A 812 -3.51 -19.67 -32.32
CA ASN A 812 -4.74 -18.92 -32.49
C ASN A 812 -4.85 -18.40 -33.93
N ASP A 813 -5.95 -17.71 -34.27
CA ASP A 813 -6.23 -17.27 -35.64
C ASP A 813 -5.13 -16.39 -36.27
N ASP A 814 -4.34 -15.68 -35.46
CA ASP A 814 -3.24 -14.85 -35.94
C ASP A 814 -1.98 -15.69 -36.19
N THR A 815 -1.61 -16.56 -35.26
CA THR A 815 -0.45 -17.47 -35.44
C THR A 815 -0.67 -18.43 -36.61
N TYR A 816 -1.91 -18.93 -36.77
CA TYR A 816 -2.31 -19.80 -37.87
C TYR A 816 -2.06 -19.17 -39.24
N LYS A 817 -2.35 -17.87 -39.37
CA LYS A 817 -2.13 -17.15 -40.62
C LYS A 817 -0.64 -16.93 -40.88
N ASN A 818 0.16 -16.81 -39.83
CA ASN A 818 1.56 -16.39 -39.83
C ASN A 818 1.85 -15.22 -40.81
N GLY A 819 3.12 -14.83 -40.95
CA GLY A 819 3.51 -13.77 -41.88
C GLY A 819 3.98 -14.28 -43.25
N LEU A 820 3.83 -15.57 -43.52
CA LEU A 820 4.44 -16.24 -44.67
C LEU A 820 3.47 -16.30 -45.86
N ALA A 821 4.00 -16.21 -47.09
CA ALA A 821 3.19 -16.34 -48.30
C ALA A 821 2.50 -17.72 -48.37
N ASP A 822 1.31 -17.79 -48.97
CA ASP A 822 0.56 -19.06 -49.11
C ASP A 822 1.35 -20.17 -49.81
N SER A 823 2.28 -19.80 -50.69
CA SER A 823 3.17 -20.73 -51.40
C SER A 823 4.41 -21.16 -50.59
N HIS A 824 4.67 -20.58 -49.43
CA HIS A 824 5.86 -20.87 -48.63
C HIS A 824 5.74 -22.26 -47.99
N THR A 825 6.76 -23.10 -48.19
CA THR A 825 6.75 -24.51 -47.74
C THR A 825 6.61 -24.68 -46.22
N LEU A 826 7.16 -23.73 -45.45
CA LEU A 826 7.06 -23.70 -43.98
C LEU A 826 5.76 -23.10 -43.42
N ARG A 827 4.81 -22.66 -44.25
CA ARG A 827 3.59 -22.00 -43.77
C ARG A 827 2.75 -22.86 -42.83
N LEU A 828 2.65 -24.16 -43.09
CA LEU A 828 1.92 -25.10 -42.24
C LEU A 828 2.78 -25.68 -41.09
N GLU A 829 4.07 -25.37 -41.08
CA GLU A 829 5.04 -25.78 -40.05
C GLU A 829 5.17 -24.69 -38.99
N LEU A 830 5.21 -23.41 -39.39
CA LEU A 830 5.39 -22.24 -38.52
C LEU A 830 4.06 -21.52 -38.24
N ASP A 831 3.07 -22.27 -37.74
CA ASP A 831 1.71 -21.79 -37.45
C ASP A 831 1.41 -21.70 -35.93
N MET A 832 2.45 -21.85 -35.10
CA MET A 832 2.40 -21.81 -33.64
C MET A 832 3.50 -20.90 -33.08
N VAL A 833 3.37 -20.51 -31.82
CA VAL A 833 4.40 -19.77 -31.06
C VAL A 833 4.58 -20.38 -29.67
N ASN A 834 5.73 -20.12 -29.05
CA ASN A 834 5.98 -20.53 -27.67
C ASN A 834 4.95 -19.88 -26.73
N LYS A 835 4.45 -20.66 -25.77
CA LYS A 835 3.72 -20.08 -24.64
C LYS A 835 4.66 -19.16 -23.85
N MET A 836 4.12 -18.07 -23.32
CA MET A 836 4.88 -17.23 -22.40
C MET A 836 5.31 -18.05 -21.16
N PHE A 837 6.53 -17.83 -20.71
CA PHE A 837 7.06 -18.41 -19.49
C PHE A 837 7.76 -17.37 -18.63
N TYR A 838 8.05 -17.71 -17.39
CA TYR A 838 8.68 -16.86 -16.40
C TYR A 838 9.88 -17.59 -15.82
N SER A 839 11.02 -16.92 -15.87
CA SER A 839 12.32 -17.46 -15.44
C SER A 839 13.24 -16.31 -15.09
N THR A 840 14.38 -16.63 -14.47
CA THR A 840 15.53 -15.74 -14.48
C THR A 840 16.21 -15.77 -15.85
N ASP A 841 17.05 -14.79 -16.15
CA ASP A 841 17.81 -14.73 -17.41
C ASP A 841 18.77 -15.95 -17.55
N ASN A 842 19.23 -16.54 -16.44
CA ASN A 842 20.15 -17.68 -16.42
C ASN A 842 19.52 -19.03 -16.83
N PHE A 843 18.20 -19.18 -16.66
CA PHE A 843 17.48 -20.44 -16.93
C PHE A 843 16.40 -20.27 -17.99
N ARG A 844 16.49 -19.19 -18.78
CA ARG A 844 15.57 -18.91 -19.86
C ARG A 844 15.49 -20.11 -20.82
N PHE A 845 14.26 -20.59 -21.07
CA PHE A 845 14.05 -21.69 -22.00
C PHE A 845 14.49 -21.30 -23.42
N THR A 846 15.37 -22.10 -24.03
CA THR A 846 15.97 -21.78 -25.33
C THR A 846 16.36 -23.04 -26.11
N SER A 847 16.96 -22.87 -27.28
CA SER A 847 17.52 -23.94 -28.10
C SER A 847 18.98 -24.25 -27.73
N GLY A 848 19.34 -25.53 -27.79
CA GLY A 848 20.71 -26.03 -27.72
C GLY A 848 21.05 -26.87 -28.95
N GLU A 849 22.35 -27.06 -29.23
CA GLU A 849 22.77 -27.99 -30.28
C GLU A 849 22.58 -29.45 -29.84
N THR A 850 22.20 -30.30 -30.80
CA THR A 850 22.02 -31.76 -30.68
C THR A 850 23.35 -32.52 -30.53
N ALA A 851 23.29 -33.86 -30.59
CA ALA A 851 24.41 -34.77 -30.35
C ALA A 851 25.04 -34.60 -28.95
N ARG A 852 24.19 -34.56 -27.92
CA ARG A 852 24.57 -34.43 -26.51
C ARG A 852 24.62 -35.78 -25.80
N SER A 853 25.50 -35.89 -24.81
CA SER A 853 25.46 -37.00 -23.86
C SER A 853 24.24 -36.90 -22.93
N ILE A 854 23.84 -38.00 -22.29
CA ILE A 854 22.73 -38.01 -21.32
C ILE A 854 23.01 -37.01 -20.17
N GLY A 855 24.23 -37.00 -19.64
CA GLY A 855 24.62 -36.11 -18.55
C GLY A 855 24.62 -34.63 -18.93
N GLU A 856 24.90 -34.28 -20.19
CA GLU A 856 24.66 -32.92 -20.69
C GLU A 856 23.16 -32.60 -20.71
N SER A 857 22.30 -33.50 -21.20
CA SER A 857 20.86 -33.23 -21.24
C SER A 857 20.24 -32.98 -19.85
N ILE A 858 20.71 -33.71 -18.84
CA ILE A 858 20.28 -33.54 -17.44
C ILE A 858 20.72 -32.17 -16.89
N ARG A 859 21.90 -31.67 -17.30
CA ARG A 859 22.41 -30.36 -16.88
C ARG A 859 21.72 -29.18 -17.56
N PHE A 860 21.17 -29.38 -18.75
CA PHE A 860 20.52 -28.34 -19.54
C PHE A 860 19.04 -28.68 -19.81
N PRO A 861 18.21 -28.84 -18.75
CA PRO A 861 16.80 -29.19 -18.91
C PRO A 861 15.97 -28.05 -19.54
N TYR A 862 16.48 -26.81 -19.50
CA TYR A 862 15.86 -25.63 -20.11
C TYR A 862 16.27 -25.43 -21.58
N GLU A 863 17.08 -26.33 -22.16
CA GLU A 863 17.43 -26.31 -23.57
C GLU A 863 16.67 -27.38 -24.36
N PHE A 864 16.04 -26.95 -25.45
CA PHE A 864 15.54 -27.84 -26.49
C PHE A 864 16.65 -28.12 -27.51
N PHE A 865 17.11 -29.36 -27.59
CA PHE A 865 18.20 -29.71 -28.50
C PHE A 865 17.69 -29.87 -29.93
N MET A 866 18.15 -29.01 -30.83
CA MET A 866 17.73 -28.99 -32.24
C MET A 866 18.91 -28.68 -33.16
N HIS A 867 18.76 -28.97 -34.44
CA HIS A 867 19.81 -28.75 -35.44
C HIS A 867 19.21 -28.09 -36.68
N GLN A 868 19.93 -27.17 -37.31
CA GLN A 868 19.49 -26.58 -38.57
C GLN A 868 19.24 -27.67 -39.61
N ARG A 869 18.13 -27.59 -40.35
CA ARG A 869 17.85 -28.56 -41.42
C ARG A 869 18.90 -28.39 -42.53
N PRO A 870 19.67 -29.43 -42.86
CA PRO A 870 20.70 -29.30 -43.88
C PRO A 870 20.06 -29.18 -45.27
N LYS A 871 20.65 -28.35 -46.15
CA LYS A 871 20.22 -28.19 -47.54
C LYS A 871 20.57 -29.39 -48.42
N ASP A 872 21.71 -30.00 -48.10
CA ASP A 872 22.25 -31.16 -48.77
C ASP A 872 22.12 -32.40 -47.90
N ASN A 873 22.16 -33.58 -48.50
CA ASN A 873 22.02 -34.86 -47.80
C ASN A 873 23.33 -35.24 -47.06
N ASN A 874 23.69 -34.48 -46.02
CA ASN A 874 24.83 -34.75 -45.15
C ASN A 874 24.43 -35.73 -44.03
N VAL A 875 25.12 -36.87 -43.95
CA VAL A 875 24.79 -37.95 -43.00
C VAL A 875 24.88 -37.51 -41.53
N ASP A 876 25.87 -36.69 -41.17
CA ASP A 876 26.08 -36.25 -39.79
C ASP A 876 25.08 -35.16 -39.39
N ASP A 877 24.84 -34.18 -40.26
CA ASP A 877 23.84 -33.14 -40.00
C ASP A 877 22.42 -33.72 -39.97
N ASN A 878 22.14 -34.69 -40.85
CA ASN A 878 20.91 -35.47 -40.79
C ASN A 878 20.79 -36.23 -39.47
N TYR A 879 21.87 -36.87 -39.00
CA TYR A 879 21.85 -37.56 -37.71
C TYR A 879 21.53 -36.58 -36.56
N LYS A 880 22.27 -35.46 -36.47
CA LYS A 880 22.07 -34.40 -35.48
C LYS A 880 20.64 -33.89 -35.45
N ARG A 881 20.10 -33.56 -36.63
CA ARG A 881 18.71 -33.11 -36.77
C ARG A 881 17.70 -34.14 -36.30
N ARG A 882 18.00 -35.44 -36.45
CA ARG A 882 17.09 -36.53 -36.07
C ARG A 882 17.27 -36.99 -34.63
N HIS A 883 18.44 -36.79 -34.02
CA HIS A 883 18.79 -37.30 -32.70
C HIS A 883 19.40 -36.18 -31.85
N TRP A 884 18.72 -35.82 -30.77
CA TRP A 884 19.29 -34.90 -29.79
C TRP A 884 20.52 -35.48 -29.08
N HIS A 885 20.64 -36.81 -29.03
CA HIS A 885 21.65 -37.54 -28.28
C HIS A 885 22.78 -38.10 -29.15
N ASP A 886 24.02 -38.04 -28.66
CA ASP A 886 25.15 -38.86 -29.11
C ASP A 886 26.09 -39.14 -27.93
N GLY A 887 26.11 -40.38 -27.46
CA GLY A 887 26.95 -40.83 -26.35
C GLY A 887 28.19 -41.60 -26.76
N SER A 888 28.57 -41.58 -28.04
CA SER A 888 29.70 -42.35 -28.57
C SER A 888 31.07 -41.98 -27.96
N LYS A 889 31.16 -40.78 -27.36
CA LYS A 889 32.39 -40.24 -26.75
C LYS A 889 32.42 -40.32 -25.21
N VAL A 890 31.38 -40.88 -24.59
CA VAL A 890 31.30 -41.09 -23.14
C VAL A 890 31.28 -42.58 -22.80
N PHE A 891 31.34 -42.93 -21.52
CA PHE A 891 31.61 -44.31 -21.06
C PHE A 891 30.66 -45.38 -21.63
N TYR A 892 29.36 -45.12 -21.67
CA TYR A 892 28.39 -46.09 -22.21
C TYR A 892 28.49 -46.27 -23.74
N GLY A 893 29.12 -45.34 -24.46
CA GLY A 893 29.54 -45.53 -25.85
C GLY A 893 28.43 -45.71 -26.89
N LEU A 894 27.17 -45.39 -26.57
CA LEU A 894 26.03 -45.60 -27.47
C LEU A 894 25.70 -44.33 -28.24
N LYS A 895 25.58 -44.44 -29.57
CA LYS A 895 25.14 -43.32 -30.41
C LYS A 895 23.62 -43.11 -30.29
N THR A 896 22.84 -44.19 -30.38
CA THR A 896 21.38 -44.19 -30.24
C THR A 896 20.95 -45.17 -29.16
N ILE A 897 19.90 -44.84 -28.40
CA ILE A 897 19.39 -45.67 -27.30
C ILE A 897 17.91 -46.00 -27.52
N MET A 898 17.55 -47.27 -27.36
CA MET A 898 16.19 -47.77 -27.57
C MET A 898 15.38 -47.92 -26.28
N ASN A 899 16.03 -48.18 -25.15
CA ASN A 899 15.35 -48.59 -23.91
C ASN A 899 15.17 -47.44 -22.91
N TYR A 900 15.18 -46.18 -23.38
CA TYR A 900 15.17 -45.00 -22.50
C TYR A 900 14.02 -44.95 -21.50
N TRP A 901 12.81 -45.35 -21.91
CA TRP A 901 11.60 -45.34 -21.06
C TRP A 901 11.09 -46.74 -20.69
N ASN A 902 11.75 -47.79 -21.18
CA ASN A 902 11.45 -49.16 -20.81
C ASN A 902 12.77 -49.92 -20.67
N THR A 903 13.25 -50.11 -19.45
CA THR A 903 14.55 -50.73 -19.17
C THR A 903 14.72 -52.08 -19.88
N GLU A 904 13.62 -52.82 -20.04
CA GLU A 904 13.57 -54.20 -20.56
C GLU A 904 13.31 -54.28 -22.07
N LEU A 905 13.31 -53.15 -22.80
CA LEU A 905 13.11 -53.15 -24.25
C LEU A 905 14.39 -53.56 -25.00
N ILE A 906 14.43 -54.81 -25.46
CA ILE A 906 15.55 -55.40 -26.20
C ILE A 906 15.15 -55.92 -27.60
N GLN A 907 14.01 -55.46 -28.13
CA GLN A 907 13.49 -55.89 -29.43
C GLN A 907 12.89 -54.69 -30.17
N SER A 908 13.13 -54.62 -31.48
CA SER A 908 12.53 -53.60 -32.33
C SER A 908 11.03 -53.85 -32.49
N GLY A 909 10.23 -52.82 -32.26
CA GLY A 909 8.79 -52.84 -32.56
C GLY A 909 8.50 -52.61 -34.04
N ASN A 910 7.29 -53.01 -34.45
CA ASN A 910 6.72 -52.68 -35.75
C ASN A 910 5.29 -52.19 -35.60
N ALA A 911 4.98 -50.99 -36.06
CA ALA A 911 3.69 -50.36 -35.88
C ALA A 911 2.97 -49.98 -37.18
N SER A 912 3.44 -50.37 -38.37
CA SER A 912 2.80 -49.93 -39.62
C SER A 912 1.41 -50.52 -39.83
N LEU A 913 0.50 -49.70 -40.37
CA LEU A 913 -0.76 -50.17 -40.91
C LEU A 913 -0.53 -50.83 -42.27
N SER A 914 -1.03 -52.05 -42.43
CA SER A 914 -0.93 -52.83 -43.67
C SER A 914 -2.29 -53.37 -44.04
N TYR A 915 -2.75 -53.04 -45.25
CA TYR A 915 -4.02 -53.56 -45.77
C TYR A 915 -4.06 -55.10 -45.81
N ASP A 916 -2.93 -55.74 -46.13
CA ASP A 916 -2.84 -57.19 -46.28
C ASP A 916 -2.79 -57.92 -44.91
N LYS A 917 -2.69 -57.19 -43.78
CA LYS A 917 -2.65 -57.72 -42.41
C LYS A 917 -3.79 -57.21 -41.53
N LYS A 918 -4.98 -57.04 -42.10
CA LYS A 918 -6.14 -56.46 -41.39
C LYS A 918 -6.53 -57.24 -40.12
N ASP A 919 -6.51 -58.58 -40.19
CA ASP A 919 -6.95 -59.44 -39.07
C ASP A 919 -5.84 -59.66 -38.01
N ASP A 920 -4.57 -59.47 -38.39
CA ASP A 920 -3.41 -59.65 -37.53
C ASP A 920 -2.36 -58.54 -37.73
N PRO A 921 -2.69 -57.29 -37.38
CA PRO A 921 -1.87 -56.15 -37.71
C PRO A 921 -0.57 -56.09 -36.88
N ASN A 922 0.48 -55.51 -37.45
CA ASN A 922 1.82 -55.48 -36.83
C ASN A 922 1.82 -54.80 -35.44
N TYR A 923 1.10 -53.68 -35.28
CA TYR A 923 1.06 -52.94 -34.01
C TYR A 923 0.49 -53.74 -32.82
N LYS A 924 -0.20 -54.87 -33.07
CA LYS A 924 -0.68 -55.80 -32.03
C LYS A 924 0.33 -56.88 -31.65
N GLN A 925 1.33 -57.15 -32.50
CA GLN A 925 2.34 -58.18 -32.29
C GLN A 925 3.34 -57.79 -31.22
N ALA A 926 3.97 -58.80 -30.61
CA ALA A 926 5.18 -58.58 -29.83
C ALA A 926 6.28 -57.99 -30.74
N PRO A 927 7.13 -57.07 -30.24
CA PRO A 927 7.24 -56.62 -28.85
C PRO A 927 6.37 -55.40 -28.49
N ASN A 928 5.39 -55.00 -29.31
CA ASN A 928 4.60 -53.79 -29.05
C ASN A 928 3.69 -53.88 -27.81
N ASN A 929 3.51 -55.08 -27.25
CA ASN A 929 2.80 -55.35 -26.00
C ASN A 929 3.74 -55.48 -24.78
N LYS A 930 5.04 -55.31 -24.96
CA LYS A 930 6.06 -55.45 -23.91
C LYS A 930 5.65 -54.60 -22.70
N TYR A 931 5.70 -55.19 -21.51
CA TYR A 931 5.45 -54.43 -20.31
C TYR A 931 6.55 -53.40 -20.14
N VAL A 932 6.14 -52.19 -19.79
CA VAL A 932 7.06 -51.10 -19.56
C VAL A 932 7.57 -51.19 -18.14
N VAL A 933 8.84 -51.50 -17.99
CA VAL A 933 9.57 -51.31 -16.72
C VAL A 933 10.04 -49.87 -16.70
N LYS A 934 9.34 -49.04 -15.93
CA LYS A 934 9.55 -47.59 -15.86
C LYS A 934 10.99 -47.28 -15.47
N THR A 935 11.66 -46.46 -16.27
CA THR A 935 13.04 -46.03 -16.03
C THR A 935 13.08 -44.74 -15.23
N ILE A 936 14.28 -44.38 -14.78
CA ILE A 936 14.54 -43.07 -14.19
C ILE A 936 14.35 -41.89 -15.18
N TYR A 937 14.26 -42.12 -16.49
CA TYR A 937 14.06 -41.05 -17.48
C TYR A 937 12.60 -40.93 -17.96
N ASP A 938 11.70 -41.78 -17.46
CA ASP A 938 10.27 -41.70 -17.78
C ASP A 938 9.68 -40.41 -17.17
N PRO A 939 9.06 -39.53 -17.96
CA PRO A 939 8.54 -38.24 -17.47
C PRO A 939 7.25 -38.37 -16.64
N SER A 940 6.64 -39.56 -16.56
CA SER A 940 5.31 -39.74 -15.99
C SER A 940 5.30 -39.57 -14.46
N PRO A 941 4.16 -39.11 -13.90
CA PRO A 941 3.98 -39.01 -12.46
C PRO A 941 4.00 -40.38 -11.75
N ALA A 942 4.04 -40.36 -10.43
CA ALA A 942 4.04 -41.57 -9.60
C ALA A 942 2.81 -42.46 -9.92
N GLY A 943 3.02 -43.77 -10.07
CA GLY A 943 1.96 -44.70 -10.45
C GLY A 943 1.54 -44.69 -11.94
N PHE A 944 2.23 -43.92 -12.78
CA PHE A 944 2.05 -43.89 -14.23
C PHE A 944 3.37 -44.08 -14.96
N LYS A 945 3.33 -44.49 -16.23
CA LYS A 945 4.50 -44.70 -17.10
C LYS A 945 4.15 -44.49 -18.57
N ILE A 946 5.14 -44.28 -19.41
CA ILE A 946 4.92 -44.15 -20.85
C ILE A 946 4.40 -45.48 -21.44
N PRO A 947 3.31 -45.46 -22.24
CA PRO A 947 2.76 -46.67 -22.83
C PRO A 947 3.63 -47.25 -23.95
N PRO A 948 3.60 -48.58 -24.18
CA PRO A 948 4.04 -49.14 -25.45
C PRO A 948 2.98 -48.88 -26.53
N ILE A 949 3.33 -48.94 -27.82
CA ILE A 949 2.42 -48.55 -28.91
C ILE A 949 1.10 -49.35 -28.94
N LYS A 950 1.10 -50.61 -28.50
CA LYS A 950 -0.14 -51.43 -28.44
C LYS A 950 -1.17 -50.89 -27.45
N ALA A 951 -0.78 -50.06 -26.48
CA ALA A 951 -1.74 -49.44 -25.58
C ALA A 951 -2.74 -48.53 -26.31
N PHE A 952 -2.43 -48.10 -27.53
CA PHE A 952 -3.36 -47.32 -28.37
C PHE A 952 -4.08 -48.18 -29.42
N ALA A 953 -3.96 -49.51 -29.37
CA ALA A 953 -4.49 -50.39 -30.41
C ALA A 953 -6.00 -50.22 -30.65
N ASP A 954 -6.79 -50.06 -29.60
CA ASP A 954 -8.24 -49.86 -29.68
C ASP A 954 -8.61 -48.58 -30.46
N LEU A 955 -7.73 -47.57 -30.50
CA LEU A 955 -7.91 -46.36 -31.31
C LEU A 955 -7.63 -46.67 -32.79
N PHE A 956 -6.61 -47.48 -33.07
CA PHE A 956 -6.22 -47.89 -34.43
C PHE A 956 -7.18 -48.90 -35.06
N ASP A 957 -7.77 -49.78 -34.26
CA ASP A 957 -8.65 -50.86 -34.71
C ASP A 957 -9.90 -50.34 -35.44
N ASN A 958 -10.35 -49.14 -35.08
CA ASN A 958 -11.49 -48.48 -35.69
C ASN A 958 -11.15 -47.79 -37.02
N VAL A 959 -9.88 -47.83 -37.47
CA VAL A 959 -9.46 -47.27 -38.76
C VAL A 959 -9.73 -48.27 -39.87
N GLU A 960 -10.67 -47.96 -40.75
CA GLU A 960 -10.87 -48.75 -41.97
C GLU A 960 -9.71 -48.51 -42.95
N LEU A 961 -9.09 -49.59 -43.42
CA LEU A 961 -8.00 -49.52 -44.40
C LEU A 961 -8.51 -49.73 -45.83
N GLU A 962 -7.89 -49.01 -46.77
CA GLU A 962 -8.08 -49.16 -48.21
C GLU A 962 -6.71 -49.32 -48.91
N LYS A 963 -6.63 -50.27 -49.85
CA LYS A 963 -5.45 -50.47 -50.69
C LYS A 963 -5.54 -49.56 -51.91
N THR A 964 -4.55 -48.71 -52.11
CA THR A 964 -4.36 -48.00 -53.37
C THR A 964 -3.21 -48.63 -54.18
N GLU A 965 -2.97 -48.16 -55.41
CA GLU A 965 -2.01 -48.77 -56.35
C GLU A 965 -0.62 -49.05 -55.75
N THR A 966 -0.16 -48.25 -54.78
CA THR A 966 1.18 -48.37 -54.18
C THR A 966 1.24 -48.15 -52.66
N THR A 967 0.14 -47.81 -51.98
CA THR A 967 0.15 -47.46 -50.54
C THR A 967 -1.10 -47.94 -49.81
N THR A 968 -1.03 -47.99 -48.47
CA THR A 968 -2.21 -48.16 -47.62
C THR A 968 -2.76 -46.79 -47.25
N LYS A 969 -4.07 -46.60 -47.37
CA LYS A 969 -4.80 -45.42 -46.87
C LYS A 969 -5.74 -45.81 -45.74
N GLY A 970 -5.95 -44.91 -44.80
CA GLY A 970 -6.97 -45.03 -43.76
C GLY A 970 -8.18 -44.15 -44.06
N LYS A 971 -9.38 -44.62 -43.71
CA LYS A 971 -10.56 -43.78 -43.64
C LYS A 971 -10.65 -43.16 -42.25
N GLN A 972 -11.12 -41.91 -42.22
CA GLN A 972 -11.29 -41.11 -41.01
C GLN A 972 -12.09 -41.87 -39.94
N ASN A 973 -11.50 -42.04 -38.77
CA ASN A 973 -12.13 -42.59 -37.56
C ASN A 973 -12.22 -41.56 -36.41
N THR A 974 -11.79 -40.32 -36.67
CA THR A 974 -11.82 -39.21 -35.71
C THR A 974 -12.85 -38.17 -36.10
N THR A 975 -13.37 -37.42 -35.14
CA THR A 975 -14.21 -36.25 -35.37
C THR A 975 -13.41 -34.99 -35.07
N VAL A 976 -13.30 -34.09 -36.04
CA VAL A 976 -12.64 -32.79 -35.85
C VAL A 976 -13.53 -31.89 -34.99
N VAL A 977 -12.93 -31.26 -33.98
CA VAL A 977 -13.58 -30.23 -33.16
C VAL A 977 -13.25 -28.85 -33.75
N SER A 978 -14.27 -28.07 -34.15
CA SER A 978 -14.15 -26.80 -34.92
C SER A 978 -15.11 -25.72 -34.38
N GLN A 979 -15.04 -24.41 -34.64
CA GLN A 979 -14.01 -23.48 -35.14
C GLN A 979 -13.70 -22.45 -34.02
N PRO A 980 -12.44 -22.01 -33.84
CA PRO A 980 -11.24 -22.46 -34.56
C PRO A 980 -10.94 -23.95 -34.32
N PHE A 981 -10.03 -24.51 -35.12
CA PHE A 981 -9.65 -25.92 -34.95
C PHE A 981 -8.90 -26.10 -33.63
N VAL A 982 -9.37 -27.02 -32.79
CA VAL A 982 -8.81 -27.25 -31.44
C VAL A 982 -8.32 -28.67 -31.22
N GLY A 983 -8.74 -29.65 -32.04
CA GLY A 983 -8.36 -31.05 -31.82
C GLY A 983 -9.33 -32.05 -32.41
N TRP A 984 -9.23 -33.28 -31.92
CA TRP A 984 -10.04 -34.41 -32.37
C TRP A 984 -10.70 -35.11 -31.19
N THR A 985 -11.87 -35.68 -31.45
CA THR A 985 -12.45 -36.71 -30.60
C THR A 985 -12.42 -38.06 -31.30
N VAL A 986 -12.16 -39.12 -30.53
CA VAL A 986 -12.16 -40.51 -30.98
C VAL A 986 -13.08 -41.30 -30.07
N ASN A 987 -14.01 -42.07 -30.64
CA ASN A 987 -14.93 -42.89 -29.86
C ASN A 987 -14.48 -44.35 -29.85
N ILE A 988 -14.42 -44.95 -28.67
CA ILE A 988 -14.26 -46.40 -28.47
C ILE A 988 -15.49 -46.87 -27.69
N GLY A 989 -16.39 -47.58 -28.37
CA GLY A 989 -17.70 -47.90 -27.79
C GLY A 989 -18.43 -46.62 -27.37
N GLU A 990 -18.84 -46.55 -26.11
CA GLU A 990 -19.52 -45.38 -25.52
C GLU A 990 -18.53 -44.33 -24.94
N THR A 991 -17.22 -44.60 -24.97
CA THR A 991 -16.20 -43.70 -24.41
C THR A 991 -15.64 -42.78 -25.48
N THR A 992 -15.71 -41.47 -25.25
CA THR A 992 -15.07 -40.45 -26.09
C THR A 992 -13.74 -40.01 -25.50
N PHE A 993 -12.70 -40.00 -26.34
CA PHE A 993 -11.37 -39.49 -26.01
C PHE A 993 -11.11 -38.20 -26.77
N TYR A 994 -10.71 -37.15 -26.06
CA TYR A 994 -10.22 -35.93 -26.67
C TYR A 994 -8.70 -35.95 -26.83
N PHE A 995 -8.23 -35.44 -27.97
CA PHE A 995 -6.83 -35.24 -28.32
C PHE A 995 -6.61 -33.80 -28.79
N PRO A 996 -5.88 -32.97 -28.02
CA PRO A 996 -5.70 -31.57 -28.35
C PRO A 996 -4.72 -31.38 -29.50
N ALA A 997 -4.98 -30.39 -30.35
CA ALA A 997 -4.15 -30.03 -31.50
C ALA A 997 -2.92 -29.19 -31.11
N THR A 998 -2.14 -29.67 -30.15
CA THR A 998 -0.98 -28.95 -29.59
C THR A 998 0.32 -29.14 -30.38
N GLY A 999 0.28 -29.76 -31.56
CA GLY A 999 1.43 -29.86 -32.45
C GLY A 999 2.62 -30.63 -31.87
N VAL A 1000 3.81 -30.25 -32.32
CA VAL A 1000 5.11 -30.75 -31.83
C VAL A 1000 6.09 -29.60 -31.69
N ARG A 1001 7.16 -29.78 -30.91
CA ARG A 1001 8.30 -28.85 -30.93
C ARG A 1001 9.27 -29.20 -32.04
N ASP A 1002 9.48 -28.29 -32.99
CA ASP A 1002 10.21 -28.59 -34.21
C ASP A 1002 11.72 -28.71 -33.97
N MET A 1003 12.33 -29.68 -34.65
CA MET A 1003 13.75 -30.07 -34.52
C MET A 1003 14.71 -29.24 -35.40
N GLY A 1004 14.19 -28.25 -36.12
CA GLY A 1004 14.95 -27.28 -36.91
C GLY A 1004 14.50 -27.19 -38.36
N ILE A 1005 14.56 -25.95 -38.86
CA ILE A 1005 14.23 -25.54 -40.23
C ILE A 1005 15.49 -25.21 -41.03
N GLU A 1006 15.35 -25.09 -42.35
CA GLU A 1006 16.47 -24.82 -43.25
C GLU A 1006 16.92 -23.35 -43.16
N ASP A 1007 15.95 -22.44 -43.01
CA ASP A 1007 16.13 -21.00 -43.13
C ASP A 1007 16.86 -20.36 -41.94
N LYS A 1008 16.86 -21.01 -40.77
CA LYS A 1008 17.38 -20.44 -39.53
C LYS A 1008 18.31 -21.41 -38.79
N LYS A 1009 19.37 -20.85 -38.22
CA LYS A 1009 20.30 -21.54 -37.32
C LYS A 1009 19.71 -21.71 -35.92
N ILE A 1010 20.39 -22.48 -35.08
CA ILE A 1010 19.92 -22.80 -33.72
C ILE A 1010 19.82 -21.58 -32.80
N ASP A 1011 20.59 -20.52 -33.04
CA ASP A 1011 20.60 -19.26 -32.28
C ASP A 1011 19.34 -18.42 -32.49
N TYR A 1012 18.55 -18.72 -33.52
CA TYR A 1012 17.23 -18.12 -33.76
C TYR A 1012 16.25 -18.37 -32.61
N GLY A 1013 16.39 -19.51 -31.94
CA GLY A 1013 15.48 -19.99 -30.90
C GLY A 1013 14.75 -21.28 -31.31
N THR A 1014 14.03 -21.85 -30.35
CA THR A 1014 13.17 -23.04 -30.54
C THR A 1014 11.70 -22.62 -30.63
N PHE A 1015 10.90 -23.38 -31.35
CA PHE A 1015 9.49 -23.09 -31.58
C PHE A 1015 8.65 -24.37 -31.67
N PRO A 1016 7.39 -24.35 -31.22
CA PRO A 1016 6.40 -25.34 -31.61
C PRO A 1016 6.03 -25.16 -33.09
N GLY A 1017 5.45 -26.19 -33.69
CA GLY A 1017 4.98 -26.16 -35.05
C GLY A 1017 3.95 -27.25 -35.33
N PHE A 1018 3.32 -27.12 -36.48
CA PHE A 1018 2.28 -28.01 -36.97
C PHE A 1018 1.08 -28.09 -36.03
N SER A 1019 0.36 -26.99 -35.84
CA SER A 1019 -0.91 -26.97 -35.09
C SER A 1019 -1.98 -27.96 -35.62
N SER A 1020 -1.76 -28.53 -36.80
CA SER A 1020 -2.66 -29.50 -37.46
C SER A 1020 -2.33 -30.98 -37.18
N ILE A 1021 -1.40 -31.27 -36.25
CA ILE A 1021 -1.06 -32.63 -35.84
C ILE A 1021 -1.07 -32.80 -34.31
N THR A 1022 -1.22 -34.04 -33.86
CA THR A 1022 -0.92 -34.46 -32.48
C THR A 1022 -0.05 -35.70 -32.53
N TYR A 1023 1.20 -35.61 -32.07
CA TYR A 1023 2.10 -36.76 -31.94
C TYR A 1023 2.31 -37.09 -30.47
N ILE A 1024 1.99 -38.33 -30.10
CA ILE A 1024 2.18 -38.89 -28.75
C ILE A 1024 3.28 -39.94 -28.81
N ALA A 1025 4.37 -39.72 -28.07
CA ALA A 1025 5.46 -40.69 -28.00
C ALA A 1025 5.08 -41.92 -27.16
N THR A 1026 5.62 -43.07 -27.55
CA THR A 1026 5.45 -44.35 -26.86
C THR A 1026 6.81 -44.90 -26.45
N SER A 1027 6.85 -45.86 -25.54
CA SER A 1027 8.08 -46.53 -25.11
C SER A 1027 8.62 -47.55 -26.13
N GLY A 1028 7.91 -47.72 -27.26
CA GLY A 1028 8.36 -48.57 -28.36
C GLY A 1028 9.41 -47.90 -29.22
N PHE A 1029 10.28 -48.71 -29.83
CA PHE A 1029 11.38 -48.24 -30.67
C PHE A 1029 11.48 -49.06 -31.95
N HIS A 1030 11.75 -48.39 -33.07
CA HIS A 1030 12.00 -49.00 -34.35
C HIS A 1030 13.47 -48.87 -34.74
N LYS A 1031 14.14 -50.00 -34.94
CA LYS A 1031 15.50 -50.05 -35.49
C LYS A 1031 15.45 -50.01 -37.01
N ASN A 1032 16.30 -49.17 -37.61
CA ASN A 1032 16.55 -49.17 -39.06
C ASN A 1032 17.99 -49.66 -39.36
N ASP A 1033 18.12 -50.72 -40.18
CA ASP A 1033 19.30 -51.60 -40.28
C ASP A 1033 20.55 -50.98 -40.94
N ALA A 1034 20.45 -49.85 -41.66
CA ALA A 1034 21.58 -49.38 -42.48
C ALA A 1034 22.73 -48.69 -41.71
N ALA A 1035 22.49 -48.11 -40.52
CA ALA A 1035 23.51 -47.49 -39.65
C ALA A 1035 22.96 -47.02 -38.29
N ALA A 1036 21.75 -47.47 -37.89
CA ALA A 1036 20.95 -46.90 -36.79
C ALA A 1036 20.65 -45.38 -36.88
N THR A 1037 21.04 -44.70 -37.97
CA THR A 1037 20.86 -43.26 -38.20
C THR A 1037 19.39 -42.85 -38.29
N ASN A 1038 18.53 -43.75 -38.77
CA ASN A 1038 17.09 -43.52 -38.93
C ASN A 1038 16.24 -44.26 -37.88
N SER A 1039 16.85 -44.86 -36.86
CA SER A 1039 16.10 -45.53 -35.79
C SER A 1039 15.38 -44.51 -34.92
N SER A 1040 14.17 -44.79 -34.47
CA SER A 1040 13.37 -43.81 -33.74
C SER A 1040 12.38 -44.43 -32.77
N CYS A 1041 11.82 -43.60 -31.88
CA CYS A 1041 10.62 -43.97 -31.15
C CYS A 1041 9.44 -44.30 -32.10
N LEU A 1042 8.50 -45.09 -31.60
CA LEU A 1042 7.20 -45.31 -32.22
C LEU A 1042 6.21 -44.28 -31.65
N ILE A 1043 5.35 -43.72 -32.49
CA ILE A 1043 4.41 -42.67 -32.08
C ILE A 1043 2.97 -43.02 -32.47
N PHE A 1044 2.04 -42.63 -31.60
CA PHE A 1044 0.63 -42.46 -31.95
C PHE A 1044 0.47 -41.08 -32.60
N ALA A 1045 -0.25 -40.99 -33.71
CA ALA A 1045 -0.42 -39.75 -34.44
C ALA A 1045 -1.87 -39.53 -34.89
N ILE A 1046 -2.28 -38.26 -34.93
CA ILE A 1046 -3.45 -37.78 -35.66
C ILE A 1046 -3.00 -36.59 -36.50
N ASP A 1047 -3.37 -36.55 -37.78
CA ASP A 1047 -2.90 -35.53 -38.72
C ASP A 1047 -4.05 -35.03 -39.59
N LYS A 1048 -4.31 -33.71 -39.58
CA LYS A 1048 -5.37 -33.08 -40.38
C LYS A 1048 -4.86 -32.54 -41.72
N ARG A 1049 -3.56 -32.54 -41.99
CA ARG A 1049 -2.98 -31.97 -43.22
C ARG A 1049 -3.44 -32.77 -44.44
N GLY A 1050 -3.80 -32.07 -45.52
CA GLY A 1050 -4.42 -32.65 -46.72
C GLY A 1050 -3.52 -33.46 -47.65
N THR A 1051 -2.27 -33.71 -47.26
CA THR A 1051 -1.24 -34.31 -48.14
C THR A 1051 -0.90 -35.76 -47.77
N GLY A 1052 -1.54 -36.34 -46.75
CA GLY A 1052 -1.22 -37.68 -46.22
C GLY A 1052 -2.23 -38.77 -46.54
N ASN A 1053 -1.77 -40.03 -46.50
CA ASN A 1053 -2.61 -41.23 -46.69
C ASN A 1053 -3.58 -41.54 -45.52
N PHE A 1054 -3.48 -40.80 -44.42
CA PHE A 1054 -4.21 -41.05 -43.18
C PHE A 1054 -4.75 -39.76 -42.54
N GLN A 1055 -5.29 -38.85 -43.37
CA GLN A 1055 -5.86 -37.60 -42.89
C GLN A 1055 -7.04 -37.86 -41.92
N ASN A 1056 -7.04 -37.19 -40.77
CA ASN A 1056 -8.01 -37.34 -39.67
C ASN A 1056 -8.19 -38.80 -39.21
N CYS A 1057 -7.13 -39.61 -39.29
CA CYS A 1057 -7.08 -40.96 -38.75
C CYS A 1057 -6.17 -41.01 -37.53
N THR A 1058 -6.47 -41.87 -36.57
CA THR A 1058 -5.47 -42.30 -35.58
C THR A 1058 -4.51 -43.28 -36.22
N VAL A 1059 -3.22 -43.03 -36.17
CA VAL A 1059 -2.21 -43.82 -36.89
C VAL A 1059 -1.05 -44.17 -35.97
N PRO A 1060 -0.62 -45.44 -35.94
CA PRO A 1060 0.70 -45.79 -35.44
C PRO A 1060 1.76 -45.51 -36.53
N ILE A 1061 2.73 -44.65 -36.21
CA ILE A 1061 3.81 -44.31 -37.15
C ILE A 1061 5.09 -45.04 -36.77
N GLU A 1062 5.66 -45.72 -37.76
CA GLU A 1062 7.03 -46.24 -37.74
C GLU A 1062 7.96 -45.17 -38.31
N GLY A 1063 9.02 -44.82 -37.59
CA GLY A 1063 10.00 -43.87 -38.11
C GLY A 1063 9.57 -42.41 -37.93
N THR A 1064 10.16 -41.78 -36.92
CA THR A 1064 10.11 -40.33 -36.65
C THR A 1064 11.53 -39.83 -36.39
N ASN A 1065 11.65 -38.64 -35.80
CA ASN A 1065 12.90 -38.05 -35.37
C ASN A 1065 12.89 -37.93 -33.85
N ASN A 1066 13.87 -38.53 -33.20
CA ASN A 1066 14.01 -38.53 -31.73
C ASN A 1066 14.21 -37.12 -31.16
N ALA A 1067 14.67 -36.18 -31.99
CA ALA A 1067 14.86 -34.77 -31.62
C ALA A 1067 13.56 -33.95 -31.59
N TYR A 1068 12.43 -34.42 -32.14
CA TYR A 1068 11.16 -33.72 -31.97
C TYR A 1068 10.77 -33.64 -30.48
N GLY A 1069 10.12 -32.55 -30.07
CA GLY A 1069 9.39 -32.52 -28.81
C GLY A 1069 7.99 -33.09 -29.01
N PHE A 1070 7.72 -34.23 -28.38
CA PHE A 1070 6.45 -34.92 -28.45
C PHE A 1070 5.56 -34.62 -27.26
N THR A 1071 4.25 -34.71 -27.46
CA THR A 1071 3.32 -34.84 -26.34
C THR A 1071 3.41 -36.27 -25.77
N VAL A 1072 3.01 -36.47 -24.52
CA VAL A 1072 2.95 -37.81 -23.92
C VAL A 1072 1.62 -38.03 -23.21
N ARG A 1073 1.09 -39.24 -23.30
CA ARG A 1073 -0.14 -39.66 -22.61
C ARG A 1073 0.13 -40.98 -21.88
N PRO A 1074 0.50 -40.92 -20.60
CA PRO A 1074 0.88 -42.09 -19.81
C PRO A 1074 -0.24 -43.14 -19.66
N ILE A 1075 0.17 -44.35 -19.25
CA ILE A 1075 -0.72 -45.39 -18.74
C ILE A 1075 -0.42 -45.65 -17.26
N ARG A 1076 -1.39 -46.20 -16.53
CA ARG A 1076 -1.20 -46.61 -15.14
C ARG A 1076 -0.16 -47.72 -15.02
N ASP A 1077 0.68 -47.67 -13.99
CA ASP A 1077 1.63 -48.71 -13.65
C ASP A 1077 1.01 -49.84 -12.80
N GLY A 1078 1.74 -50.95 -12.62
CA GLY A 1078 1.35 -52.09 -11.78
C GLY A 1078 0.53 -53.16 -12.48
N GLN A 1079 0.42 -53.14 -13.81
CA GLN A 1079 -0.36 -54.09 -14.60
C GLN A 1079 0.38 -55.44 -14.82
N LYS A 1080 0.97 -56.01 -13.77
CA LYS A 1080 1.77 -57.25 -13.79
C LYS A 1080 1.35 -58.16 -12.63
N GLY A 1081 0.35 -59.02 -12.83
CA GLY A 1081 -0.20 -59.90 -11.78
C GLY A 1081 -1.46 -59.37 -11.09
N ASN A 1082 -1.97 -60.10 -10.09
CA ASN A 1082 -3.25 -59.78 -9.39
C ASN A 1082 -3.16 -58.58 -8.46
#